data_AF-A0A135VNR3-F1
#
_entry.id   AF-A0A135VNR3-F1
#
_cell.length_a   1.000
_cell.length_b   1.000
_cell.length_c   1.000
_cell.angle_alpha   90.00
_cell.angle_beta   90.00
_cell.angle_gamma   90.00
#
_symmetry.space_group_name_H-M   'P 1'
#
loop_
_entity.id
_entity.type
_entity.pdbx_description
1 polymer ?
#
loop_
_entity_poly.entity_id
_entity_poly.type
_entity_poly.pdbx_seq_one_letter_code
_entity_poly.pdbx_strand_id
1 'polypeptide(L)'
;MKETMSNTDIRLILPELKEAAEGSFVKNVYQYGDVFVLKLYKPAGGTSQLLFQVGHRIHLTEFRRVAPRVPPKFCSALRKYLRERRVMSISQHDLDRIVVIEIGDESSSHKLVVELFGNGNLLLLDPNDTIFVAMRYRKMKDRDVVPKAKYEFPPPRGIDILTLEMDSFEDVLADSNANVVRTLASRLNLDALSCEEICTLAGVEPDTKVPALDTQTKKDLAGGFIQFIEKFKDGANAPRIVYDDSEEEQSSVAFLPFKFETYNGLPEETFASFSRAIDSFFGVSDIELMEEEIQDAHAKERTRLERIIEKQEEGILRLKKKAESLRASGEVIYTNFQLVQEILDTISKARASGLSWREIMDRVEEGRKKGIASAKSIERIAPSQAKIIVNLDGIQVDLDIRQNAQDNASLAYDQAKKSESKMTGAQNQIEKTRVKLEELEKTKIEPRDKITRPVRVRKKRWYEKFRWFISSEGFLVIGGRDAKTNERLAKRQMEPDDVFLHASLHGAPYVVVKVHDSPPGEQTLKEAAQFAVTFSRAWQDGLSKGDAYWVNPEQVSFSPPSGEYLPAGAVMLYGTKNYIRSVPVELAVGVILEDEFAIPVSGPPSAISVLSEYHVGVVPGEGKKGQLVKNISNALKGFVPKEKSQLIDQIPQEDLMRVLPAGGGKIKPP
;
A
#
# COMPACT_ATOMS: atom_id res chain seq x y z
N MET A 1 -27.03 10.30 -8.55
CA MET A 1 -26.11 9.23 -8.13
C MET A 1 -25.54 9.57 -6.75
N LYS A 2 -25.47 8.62 -5.84
CA LYS A 2 -24.97 8.82 -4.46
C LYS A 2 -23.44 8.72 -4.45
N GLU A 3 -22.76 9.85 -4.26
CA GLU A 3 -21.29 9.93 -4.35
C GLU A 3 -20.58 9.85 -3.00
N THR A 4 -21.28 10.11 -1.89
CA THR A 4 -20.70 10.16 -0.54
C THR A 4 -21.64 9.53 0.49
N MET A 5 -21.08 9.07 1.60
CA MET A 5 -21.85 8.63 2.75
C MET A 5 -22.51 9.83 3.45
N SER A 6 -23.79 9.68 3.76
CA SER A 6 -24.49 10.58 4.65
C SER A 6 -24.10 10.33 6.11
N ASN A 7 -24.51 11.23 6.99
CA ASN A 7 -24.43 11.04 8.42
C ASN A 7 -25.30 9.87 8.91
N THR A 8 -26.45 9.60 8.28
CA THR A 8 -27.29 8.42 8.56
C THR A 8 -26.58 7.13 8.15
N ASP A 9 -25.91 7.10 6.99
CA ASP A 9 -25.09 5.96 6.57
C ASP A 9 -23.97 5.67 7.59
N ILE A 10 -23.28 6.71 8.07
CA ILE A 10 -22.22 6.57 9.08
C ILE A 10 -22.80 5.97 10.37
N ARG A 11 -23.97 6.43 10.80
CA ARG A 11 -24.63 5.89 12.00
C ARG A 11 -24.94 4.40 11.85
N LEU A 12 -25.43 4.01 10.68
CA LEU A 12 -25.89 2.65 10.39
C LEU A 12 -24.75 1.66 10.12
N ILE A 13 -23.60 2.11 9.59
CA ILE A 13 -22.42 1.25 9.46
C ILE A 13 -21.66 1.08 10.78
N LEU A 14 -21.81 2.02 11.72
CA LEU A 14 -21.00 2.08 12.94
C LEU A 14 -20.99 0.78 13.76
N PRO A 15 -22.11 0.04 13.95
CA PRO A 15 -22.09 -1.24 14.65
C PRO A 15 -21.14 -2.26 13.99
N GLU A 16 -21.15 -2.35 12.66
CA GLU A 16 -20.28 -3.23 11.88
C GLU A 16 -18.80 -2.85 12.06
N LEU A 17 -18.50 -1.54 12.05
CA LEU A 17 -17.14 -1.04 12.27
C LEU A 17 -16.65 -1.32 13.69
N LYS A 18 -17.51 -1.13 14.70
CA LYS A 18 -17.20 -1.41 16.10
C LYS A 18 -16.83 -2.86 16.31
N GLU A 19 -17.64 -3.79 15.79
CA GLU A 19 -17.39 -5.22 15.91
C GLU A 19 -16.00 -5.61 15.37
N ALA A 20 -15.64 -5.08 14.21
CA ALA A 20 -14.37 -5.36 13.55
C ALA A 20 -13.16 -4.63 14.18
N ALA A 21 -13.34 -3.38 14.61
CA ALA A 21 -12.25 -2.51 15.01
C ALA A 21 -11.97 -2.51 16.51
N GLU A 22 -13.00 -2.44 17.37
CA GLU A 22 -12.81 -2.28 18.81
C GLU A 22 -12.11 -3.50 19.42
N GLY A 23 -11.08 -3.25 20.21
CA GLY A 23 -10.20 -4.28 20.76
C GLY A 23 -9.14 -4.82 19.81
N SER A 24 -9.14 -4.42 18.54
CA SER A 24 -8.10 -4.79 17.58
C SER A 24 -6.85 -3.92 17.73
N PHE A 25 -5.69 -4.48 17.39
CA PHE A 25 -4.42 -3.75 17.34
C PHE A 25 -4.16 -3.21 15.94
N VAL A 26 -3.70 -1.96 15.84
CA VAL A 26 -3.32 -1.35 14.56
C VAL A 26 -1.97 -1.92 14.13
N LYS A 27 -1.98 -2.83 13.15
CA LYS A 27 -0.75 -3.41 12.60
C LYS A 27 -0.03 -2.47 11.65
N ASN A 28 -0.79 -1.77 10.83
CA ASN A 28 -0.21 -0.83 9.90
C ASN A 28 -1.23 0.22 9.45
N VAL A 29 -0.72 1.33 8.94
CA VAL A 29 -1.52 2.38 8.30
C VAL A 29 -1.00 2.53 6.87
N TYR A 30 -1.89 2.60 5.90
CA TYR A 30 -1.57 2.87 4.49
C TYR A 30 -2.27 4.15 4.04
N GLN A 31 -1.68 4.83 3.06
CA GLN A 31 -2.24 6.04 2.47
C GLN A 31 -2.06 5.96 0.94
N TYR A 32 -3.13 6.26 0.22
CA TYR A 32 -3.27 6.27 -1.24
C TYR A 32 -4.04 7.54 -1.60
N GLY A 33 -3.35 8.65 -1.89
CA GLY A 33 -3.99 9.96 -2.01
C GLY A 33 -4.76 10.36 -0.74
N ASP A 34 -6.07 10.54 -0.90
CA ASP A 34 -7.04 10.85 0.16
C ASP A 34 -7.68 9.60 0.82
N VAL A 35 -7.30 8.40 0.37
CA VAL A 35 -7.72 7.11 0.92
C VAL A 35 -6.71 6.60 1.94
N PHE A 36 -7.19 6.14 3.08
CA PHE A 36 -6.41 5.58 4.16
C PHE A 36 -6.93 4.21 4.54
N VAL A 37 -6.02 3.30 4.89
CA VAL A 37 -6.37 1.95 5.34
C VAL A 37 -5.65 1.65 6.65
N LEU A 38 -6.40 1.40 7.71
CA LEU A 38 -5.88 0.80 8.93
C LEU A 38 -6.00 -0.71 8.82
N LYS A 39 -4.84 -1.38 8.85
CA LYS A 39 -4.79 -2.82 9.00
C LYS A 39 -4.91 -3.17 10.47
N LEU A 40 -6.02 -3.78 10.85
CA LEU A 40 -6.36 -4.13 12.20
C LEU A 40 -6.14 -5.63 12.42
N TYR A 41 -5.73 -6.01 13.62
CA TYR A 41 -5.55 -7.40 14.03
C TYR A 41 -6.21 -7.68 15.37
N LYS A 42 -7.15 -8.62 15.38
CA LYS A 42 -7.82 -9.12 16.57
C LYS A 42 -7.31 -10.55 16.84
N PRO A 43 -6.76 -10.87 18.04
CA PRO A 43 -6.19 -12.18 18.32
C PRO A 43 -7.10 -13.39 18.01
N ALA A 44 -8.41 -13.24 18.23
CA ALA A 44 -9.43 -14.25 17.93
C ALA A 44 -10.16 -14.04 16.58
N GLY A 45 -10.19 -12.80 16.05
CA GLY A 45 -10.95 -12.41 14.87
C GLY A 45 -10.16 -12.29 13.57
N GLY A 46 -8.83 -12.46 13.61
CA GLY A 46 -7.97 -12.35 12.44
C GLY A 46 -7.64 -10.91 12.07
N THR A 47 -7.43 -10.65 10.78
CA THR A 47 -7.11 -9.31 10.27
C THR A 47 -8.28 -8.72 9.49
N SER A 48 -8.63 -7.48 9.80
CA SER A 48 -9.58 -6.65 9.07
C SER A 48 -8.89 -5.40 8.53
N GLN A 49 -9.47 -4.78 7.51
CA GLN A 49 -8.97 -3.52 6.95
C GLN A 49 -10.08 -2.49 7.04
N LEU A 50 -9.87 -1.46 7.85
CA LEU A 50 -10.76 -0.31 7.95
C LEU A 50 -10.28 0.74 6.95
N LEU A 51 -11.08 0.99 5.92
CA LEU A 51 -10.82 2.01 4.92
C LEU A 51 -11.61 3.27 5.25
N PHE A 52 -10.98 4.41 5.05
CA PHE A 52 -11.71 5.67 4.91
C PHE A 52 -11.09 6.54 3.84
N GLN A 53 -11.96 7.14 3.04
CA GLN A 53 -11.64 8.18 2.07
C GLN A 53 -12.18 9.47 2.65
N VAL A 54 -11.29 10.41 2.98
CA VAL A 54 -11.71 11.66 3.61
C VAL A 54 -12.72 12.38 2.72
N GLY A 55 -13.73 13.00 3.33
CA GLY A 55 -14.80 13.68 2.60
C GLY A 55 -15.89 12.76 2.01
N HIS A 56 -15.67 11.44 1.96
CA HIS A 56 -16.52 10.55 1.16
C HIS A 56 -17.09 9.37 1.96
N ARG A 57 -16.25 8.51 2.54
CA ARG A 57 -16.73 7.24 3.12
C ARG A 57 -15.80 6.63 4.17
N ILE A 58 -16.36 5.71 4.94
CA ILE A 58 -15.66 4.82 5.86
C ILE A 58 -16.34 3.44 5.86
N HIS A 59 -15.58 2.37 5.64
CA HIS A 59 -16.13 1.01 5.64
C HIS A 59 -15.01 -0.03 5.81
N LEU A 60 -15.38 -1.29 6.04
CA LEU A 60 -14.44 -2.40 5.92
C LEU A 60 -14.20 -2.72 4.44
N THR A 61 -12.96 -3.03 4.09
CA THR A 61 -12.59 -3.39 2.71
C THR A 61 -11.94 -4.76 2.65
N GLU A 62 -12.36 -5.57 1.68
CA GLU A 62 -11.70 -6.84 1.35
C GLU A 62 -10.67 -6.67 0.21
N PHE A 63 -10.64 -5.50 -0.44
CA PHE A 63 -9.77 -5.19 -1.57
C PHE A 63 -8.34 -4.89 -1.12
N ARG A 64 -7.36 -5.42 -1.86
CA ARG A 64 -5.94 -5.08 -1.67
C ARG A 64 -5.54 -3.95 -2.59
N ARG A 65 -4.90 -2.93 -2.02
CA ARG A 65 -4.31 -1.79 -2.74
C ARG A 65 -2.78 -1.85 -2.70
N VAL A 66 -2.13 -1.61 -3.83
CA VAL A 66 -0.66 -1.64 -3.93
C VAL A 66 -0.07 -0.40 -3.26
N ALA A 67 0.52 -0.58 -2.07
CA ALA A 67 1.08 0.54 -1.30
C ALA A 67 2.27 1.19 -2.02
N PRO A 68 2.40 2.54 -1.97
CA PRO A 68 3.57 3.21 -2.53
C PRO A 68 4.85 2.75 -1.82
N ARG A 69 5.96 2.60 -2.57
CA ARG A 69 7.25 2.13 -2.04
C ARG A 69 7.76 2.98 -0.87
N VAL A 70 7.50 4.28 -0.89
CA VAL A 70 7.83 5.21 0.20
C VAL A 70 6.54 5.80 0.77
N PRO A 71 6.24 5.62 2.08
CA PRO A 71 5.04 6.18 2.68
C PRO A 71 5.11 7.71 2.75
N PRO A 72 4.02 8.44 2.48
CA PRO A 72 3.95 9.88 2.68
C PRO A 72 4.29 10.30 4.13
N LYS A 73 4.72 11.56 4.32
CA LYS A 73 5.10 12.09 5.64
C LYS A 73 3.97 11.96 6.67
N PHE A 74 2.74 12.28 6.28
CA PHE A 74 1.57 12.18 7.14
C PHE A 74 1.29 10.73 7.57
N CYS A 75 1.26 9.79 6.61
CA CYS A 75 1.18 8.35 6.91
C CYS A 75 2.31 7.87 7.84
N SER A 76 3.53 8.37 7.66
CA SER A 76 4.66 8.05 8.53
C SER A 76 4.45 8.54 9.97
N ALA A 77 3.84 9.72 10.14
CA ALA A 77 3.44 10.21 11.47
C ALA A 77 2.38 9.29 12.09
N LEU A 78 1.28 8.98 11.37
CA LEU A 78 0.26 8.04 11.85
C LEU A 78 0.86 6.70 12.28
N ARG A 79 1.77 6.13 11.48
CA ARG A 79 2.46 4.87 11.80
C ARG A 79 3.27 4.96 13.09
N LYS A 80 3.93 6.09 13.34
CA LYS A 80 4.74 6.30 14.54
C LYS A 80 3.89 6.29 15.81
N TYR A 81 2.70 6.87 15.77
CA TYR A 81 1.84 7.01 16.94
C TYR A 81 0.82 5.89 17.11
N LEU A 82 0.33 5.29 16.02
CA LEU A 82 -0.79 4.34 16.07
C LEU A 82 -0.37 2.87 16.04
N ARG A 83 0.80 2.52 15.48
CA ARG A 83 1.18 1.10 15.33
C ARG A 83 1.30 0.37 16.66
N GLU A 84 0.86 -0.88 16.66
CA GLU A 84 0.83 -1.80 17.80
C GLU A 84 0.00 -1.29 19.00
N ARG A 85 -0.74 -0.18 18.85
CA ARG A 85 -1.72 0.28 19.83
C ARG A 85 -3.10 -0.32 19.57
N ARG A 86 -3.90 -0.40 20.63
CA ARG A 86 -5.25 -0.97 20.60
C ARG A 86 -6.27 0.11 20.21
N VAL A 87 -7.22 -0.23 19.35
CA VAL A 87 -8.41 0.58 19.10
C VAL A 87 -9.35 0.40 20.30
N MET A 88 -9.58 1.48 21.03
CA MET A 88 -10.42 1.51 22.23
C MET A 88 -11.89 1.69 21.86
N SER A 89 -12.17 2.67 21.00
CA SER A 89 -13.52 2.98 20.56
C SER A 89 -13.53 3.52 19.12
N ILE A 90 -14.65 3.30 18.43
CA ILE A 90 -14.99 4.03 17.22
C ILE A 90 -16.38 4.62 17.37
N SER A 91 -16.50 5.93 17.19
CA SER A 91 -17.75 6.66 17.44
C SER A 91 -18.00 7.71 16.38
N GLN A 92 -19.26 7.97 16.08
CA GLN A 92 -19.68 9.16 15.35
C GLN A 92 -19.82 10.32 16.35
N HIS A 93 -19.36 11.51 15.96
CA HIS A 93 -19.64 12.72 16.73
C HIS A 93 -21.05 13.21 16.37
N ASP A 94 -21.95 13.19 17.35
CA ASP A 94 -23.37 13.47 17.19
C ASP A 94 -23.98 12.73 15.99
N LEU A 95 -24.83 13.39 15.20
CA LEU A 95 -25.30 12.91 13.91
C LEU A 95 -24.61 13.67 12.77
N ASP A 96 -23.31 13.95 12.91
CA ASP A 96 -22.51 14.60 11.88
C ASP A 96 -21.64 13.62 11.11
N ARG A 97 -21.09 14.08 9.98
CA ARG A 97 -20.17 13.29 9.14
C ARG A 97 -18.74 13.29 9.68
N ILE A 98 -18.60 13.03 10.98
CA ILE A 98 -17.32 12.99 11.69
C ILE A 98 -17.24 11.68 12.48
N VAL A 99 -16.17 10.92 12.24
CA VAL A 99 -15.87 9.70 12.98
C VAL A 99 -14.61 9.89 13.80
N VAL A 100 -14.68 9.52 15.08
CA VAL A 100 -13.57 9.58 16.03
C VAL A 100 -13.17 8.15 16.40
N ILE A 101 -11.91 7.81 16.16
CA ILE A 101 -11.32 6.52 16.52
C ILE A 101 -10.29 6.75 17.62
N GLU A 102 -10.53 6.19 18.79
CA GLU A 102 -9.61 6.30 19.92
C GLU A 102 -8.65 5.12 19.95
N ILE A 103 -7.34 5.41 19.99
CA ILE A 103 -6.28 4.41 19.81
C ILE A 103 -5.21 4.60 20.89
N GLY A 104 -4.98 3.56 21.69
CA GLY A 104 -4.01 3.58 22.79
C GLY A 104 -4.40 2.66 23.92
N ASP A 105 -4.30 3.18 25.14
CA ASP A 105 -4.72 2.56 26.38
C ASP A 105 -5.39 3.63 27.27
N GLU A 106 -5.87 3.25 28.45
CA GLU A 106 -6.55 4.14 29.39
C GLU A 106 -5.66 5.27 29.93
N SER A 107 -4.33 5.11 29.86
CA SER A 107 -3.37 6.11 30.36
C SER A 107 -2.93 7.10 29.29
N SER A 108 -2.95 6.70 28.01
CA SER A 108 -2.48 7.50 26.89
C SER A 108 -3.17 7.09 25.57
N SER A 109 -4.33 7.68 25.31
CA SER A 109 -5.06 7.51 24.05
C SER A 109 -4.83 8.68 23.10
N HIS A 110 -4.67 8.37 21.82
CA HIS A 110 -4.70 9.36 20.73
C HIS A 110 -6.03 9.25 20.02
N LYS A 111 -6.58 10.36 19.53
CA LYS A 111 -7.83 10.36 18.75
C LYS A 111 -7.51 10.61 17.29
N LEU A 112 -8.00 9.73 16.42
CA LEU A 112 -7.97 9.91 14.98
C LEU A 112 -9.35 10.42 14.55
N VAL A 113 -9.42 11.68 14.14
CA VAL A 113 -10.66 12.34 13.70
C VAL A 113 -10.73 12.33 12.18
N VAL A 114 -11.75 11.68 11.65
CA VAL A 114 -12.02 11.51 10.22
C VAL A 114 -13.22 12.40 9.84
N GLU A 115 -12.98 13.41 9.01
CA GLU A 115 -14.02 14.31 8.52
C GLU A 115 -14.46 13.86 7.12
N LEU A 116 -15.73 13.48 7.00
CA LEU A 116 -16.36 12.91 5.80
C LEU A 116 -17.29 13.90 5.08
N PHE A 117 -16.96 15.20 5.14
CA PHE A 117 -17.73 16.25 4.47
C PHE A 117 -16.82 17.25 3.75
N GLY A 118 -17.39 17.94 2.74
CA GLY A 118 -16.65 18.90 1.92
C GLY A 118 -15.43 18.26 1.28
N ASN A 119 -14.25 18.89 1.40
CA ASN A 119 -13.01 18.29 0.93
C ASN A 119 -12.48 17.17 1.85
N GLY A 120 -13.04 16.99 3.04
CA GLY A 120 -12.56 16.05 4.03
C GLY A 120 -11.25 16.45 4.70
N ASN A 121 -11.00 15.84 5.86
CA ASN A 121 -9.75 15.98 6.60
C ASN A 121 -9.50 14.76 7.49
N LEU A 122 -8.25 14.58 7.89
CA LEU A 122 -7.84 13.55 8.83
C LEU A 122 -6.86 14.16 9.83
N LEU A 123 -7.21 14.08 11.10
CA LEU A 123 -6.45 14.69 12.19
C LEU A 123 -6.06 13.64 13.21
N LEU A 124 -4.81 13.69 13.67
CA LEU A 124 -4.35 12.95 14.84
C LEU A 124 -4.23 13.93 16.00
N LEU A 125 -4.98 13.66 17.06
CA LEU A 125 -4.97 14.40 18.31
C LEU A 125 -4.17 13.65 19.38
N ASP A 126 -3.56 14.40 20.28
CA ASP A 126 -2.92 13.87 21.49
C ASP A 126 -3.96 13.61 22.60
N PRO A 127 -3.56 13.06 23.77
CA PRO A 127 -4.47 12.82 24.89
C PRO A 127 -5.17 14.06 25.46
N ASN A 128 -4.71 15.27 25.13
CA ASN A 128 -5.29 16.54 25.58
C ASN A 128 -6.14 17.22 24.49
N ASP A 129 -6.54 16.47 23.46
CA ASP A 129 -7.27 16.96 22.28
C ASP A 129 -6.50 18.03 21.49
N THR A 130 -5.17 18.04 21.57
CA THR A 130 -4.32 18.96 20.80
C THR A 130 -3.97 18.36 19.44
N ILE A 131 -4.09 19.15 18.38
CA ILE A 131 -3.79 18.75 17.00
C ILE A 131 -2.29 18.47 16.86
N PHE A 132 -1.95 17.18 16.80
CA PHE A 132 -0.58 16.72 16.62
C PHE A 132 -0.15 16.78 15.16
N VAL A 133 -0.99 16.25 14.27
CA VAL A 133 -0.84 16.38 12.82
C VAL A 133 -2.19 16.35 12.12
N ALA A 134 -2.38 17.21 11.12
CA ALA A 134 -3.54 17.17 10.24
C ALA A 134 -3.11 16.97 8.78
N MET A 135 -3.95 16.31 7.99
CA MET A 135 -3.73 16.16 6.55
C MET A 135 -3.77 17.53 5.86
N ARG A 136 -4.69 18.40 6.29
CA ARG A 136 -4.85 19.77 5.77
C ARG A 136 -5.03 20.75 6.94
N TYR A 137 -4.13 21.71 7.06
CA TYR A 137 -4.25 22.83 8.00
C TYR A 137 -4.99 23.99 7.32
N ARG A 138 -6.02 24.53 7.98
CA ARG A 138 -6.86 25.61 7.46
C ARG A 138 -7.41 26.46 8.60
N LYS A 139 -7.49 27.77 8.38
CA LYS A 139 -8.30 28.66 9.21
C LYS A 139 -9.69 28.74 8.61
N MET A 140 -10.73 28.55 9.42
CA MET A 140 -12.13 28.59 8.97
C MET A 140 -12.91 29.57 9.82
N LYS A 141 -14.12 29.92 9.37
CA LYS A 141 -14.98 30.88 10.06
C LYS A 141 -15.35 30.42 11.48
N ASP A 142 -15.68 29.14 11.61
CA ASP A 142 -16.24 28.60 12.85
C ASP A 142 -15.18 27.93 13.75
N ARG A 143 -14.02 27.55 13.20
CA ARG A 143 -12.90 26.94 13.95
C ARG A 143 -11.58 26.96 13.17
N ASP A 144 -10.46 26.88 13.87
CA ASP A 144 -9.14 26.79 13.27
C ASP A 144 -8.57 25.35 13.37
N VAL A 145 -8.07 24.82 12.26
CA VAL A 145 -7.29 23.58 12.21
C VAL A 145 -5.83 23.96 11.95
N VAL A 146 -5.09 24.22 13.02
CA VAL A 146 -3.68 24.64 12.98
C VAL A 146 -2.82 23.76 13.89
N PRO A 147 -1.50 23.63 13.62
CA PRO A 147 -0.64 22.78 14.43
C PRO A 147 -0.61 23.22 15.90
N LYS A 148 -0.66 22.26 16.83
CA LYS A 148 -0.58 22.47 18.29
C LYS A 148 -1.72 23.29 18.92
N ALA A 149 -2.79 23.58 18.18
CA ALA A 149 -4.01 24.12 18.77
C ALA A 149 -4.89 22.98 19.31
N LYS A 150 -5.74 23.29 20.28
CA LYS A 150 -6.79 22.37 20.72
C LYS A 150 -7.82 22.20 19.60
N TYR A 151 -8.23 20.97 19.33
CA TYR A 151 -9.23 20.67 18.32
C TYR A 151 -10.63 20.99 18.85
N GLU A 152 -11.44 21.61 18.01
CA GLU A 152 -12.84 21.90 18.27
C GLU A 152 -13.70 21.26 17.17
N PHE A 153 -14.78 20.62 17.57
CA PHE A 153 -15.77 20.10 16.62
C PHE A 153 -16.55 21.26 15.99
N PRO A 154 -17.14 21.08 14.79
CA PRO A 154 -18.05 22.08 14.24
C PRO A 154 -19.27 22.24 15.17
N PRO A 155 -19.97 23.38 15.12
CA PRO A 155 -21.20 23.55 15.87
C PRO A 155 -22.26 22.54 15.39
N PRO A 156 -23.04 21.94 16.31
CA PRO A 156 -24.07 20.97 15.97
C PRO A 156 -25.15 21.60 15.08
N ARG A 157 -25.77 20.78 14.23
CA ARG A 157 -26.82 21.19 13.30
C ARG A 157 -28.08 20.38 13.53
N GLY A 158 -29.22 21.07 13.40
CA GLY A 158 -30.53 20.45 13.48
C GLY A 158 -30.90 19.91 14.86
N ILE A 159 -32.08 19.30 14.93
CA ILE A 159 -32.63 18.60 16.08
C ILE A 159 -32.26 17.12 15.97
N ASP A 160 -31.95 16.48 17.10
CA ASP A 160 -31.64 15.05 17.13
C ASP A 160 -32.90 14.21 16.83
N ILE A 161 -32.86 13.53 15.68
CA ILE A 161 -33.96 12.69 15.18
C ILE A 161 -34.30 11.50 16.08
N LEU A 162 -33.37 11.06 16.95
CA LEU A 162 -33.59 9.93 17.85
C LEU A 162 -34.35 10.32 19.12
N THR A 163 -34.38 11.61 19.44
CA THR A 163 -35.04 12.17 20.63
C THR A 163 -36.29 12.99 20.30
N LEU A 164 -36.55 13.25 19.01
CA LEU A 164 -37.71 14.00 18.55
C LEU A 164 -39.03 13.23 18.82
N GLU A 165 -39.97 13.88 19.52
CA GLU A 165 -41.30 13.34 19.81
C GLU A 165 -42.33 13.72 18.73
N MET A 166 -43.37 12.90 18.54
CA MET A 166 -44.38 13.07 17.48
C MET A 166 -45.09 14.44 17.56
N ASP A 167 -45.46 14.87 18.76
CA ASP A 167 -46.17 16.13 18.99
C ASP A 167 -45.29 17.37 18.67
N SER A 168 -43.97 17.18 18.57
CA SER A 168 -43.00 18.22 18.22
C SER A 168 -42.60 18.24 16.73
N PHE A 169 -43.09 17.30 15.92
CA PHE A 169 -42.72 17.25 14.49
C PHE A 169 -43.32 18.43 13.71
N GLU A 170 -44.49 18.94 14.09
CA GLU A 170 -45.07 20.13 13.45
C GLU A 170 -44.18 21.36 13.61
N ASP A 171 -43.46 21.48 14.73
CA ASP A 171 -42.50 22.57 14.99
C ASP A 171 -41.30 22.53 14.04
N VAL A 172 -40.94 21.36 13.53
CA VAL A 172 -39.88 21.19 12.52
C VAL A 172 -40.27 21.88 11.20
N LEU A 173 -41.56 21.82 10.87
CA LEU A 173 -42.12 22.44 9.66
C LEU A 173 -42.52 23.89 9.86
N ALA A 174 -42.68 24.34 11.11
CA ALA A 174 -43.12 25.69 11.44
C ALA A 174 -42.20 26.77 10.84
N ASP A 175 -42.82 27.86 10.38
CA ASP A 175 -42.17 29.06 9.84
C ASP A 175 -41.17 28.81 8.69
N SER A 176 -41.23 27.66 8.01
CA SER A 176 -40.43 27.39 6.82
C SER A 176 -41.13 27.85 5.54
N ASN A 177 -40.39 28.57 4.69
CA ASN A 177 -40.81 28.94 3.33
C ASN A 177 -40.17 28.06 2.24
N ALA A 178 -39.36 27.07 2.63
CA ALA A 178 -38.66 26.16 1.71
C ALA A 178 -39.56 24.99 1.28
N ASN A 179 -39.04 24.15 0.38
CA ASN A 179 -39.67 22.85 0.10
C ASN A 179 -39.48 21.87 1.27
N VAL A 180 -40.25 20.79 1.29
CA VAL A 180 -40.24 19.79 2.36
C VAL A 180 -38.84 19.22 2.56
N VAL A 181 -38.19 18.72 1.49
CA VAL A 181 -36.84 18.13 1.57
C VAL A 181 -35.83 19.08 2.21
N ARG A 182 -35.78 20.34 1.75
CA ARG A 182 -34.83 21.33 2.29
C ARG A 182 -35.14 21.69 3.74
N THR A 183 -36.41 21.71 4.11
CA THR A 183 -36.84 21.96 5.50
C THR A 183 -36.38 20.82 6.40
N LEU A 184 -36.71 19.58 6.05
CA LEU A 184 -36.29 18.40 6.81
C LEU A 184 -34.75 18.29 6.89
N ALA A 185 -34.05 18.42 5.77
CA ALA A 185 -32.58 18.33 5.73
C ALA A 185 -31.91 19.38 6.64
N SER A 186 -32.37 20.63 6.62
CA SER A 186 -31.78 21.70 7.43
C SER A 186 -32.15 21.64 8.91
N ARG A 187 -33.36 21.19 9.24
CA ARG A 187 -33.88 21.17 10.61
C ARG A 187 -33.57 19.87 11.35
N LEU A 188 -33.46 18.75 10.66
CA LEU A 188 -33.18 17.42 11.22
C LEU A 188 -31.76 16.92 10.94
N ASN A 189 -30.94 17.73 10.25
CA ASN A 189 -29.60 17.34 9.80
C ASN A 189 -29.61 16.07 8.95
N LEU A 190 -30.65 15.79 8.18
CA LEU A 190 -30.74 14.61 7.31
C LEU A 190 -30.18 14.91 5.91
N ASP A 191 -29.69 13.88 5.23
CA ASP A 191 -29.38 13.97 3.82
C ASP A 191 -30.64 13.98 2.95
N ALA A 192 -30.50 14.45 1.70
CA ALA A 192 -31.61 14.61 0.78
C ALA A 192 -32.33 13.28 0.49
N LEU A 193 -31.60 12.16 0.33
CA LEU A 193 -32.21 10.87 0.02
C LEU A 193 -33.04 10.36 1.20
N SER A 194 -32.57 10.52 2.43
CA SER A 194 -33.37 10.22 3.62
C SER A 194 -34.65 11.07 3.69
N CYS A 195 -34.57 12.35 3.31
CA CYS A 195 -35.73 13.24 3.28
C CYS A 195 -36.72 12.87 2.16
N GLU A 196 -36.22 12.50 0.98
CA GLU A 196 -37.03 12.01 -0.14
C GLU A 196 -37.75 10.71 0.24
N GLU A 197 -37.07 9.79 0.93
CA GLU A 197 -37.71 8.58 1.45
C GLU A 197 -38.81 8.88 2.46
N ILE A 198 -38.62 9.84 3.36
CA ILE A 198 -39.69 10.30 4.28
C ILE A 198 -40.88 10.83 3.50
N CYS A 199 -40.64 11.61 2.44
CA CYS A 199 -41.68 12.14 1.56
C CYS A 199 -42.43 11.02 0.84
N THR A 200 -41.71 10.04 0.28
CA THR A 200 -42.28 8.85 -0.38
C THR A 200 -43.13 8.03 0.57
N LEU A 201 -42.66 7.75 1.79
CA LEU A 201 -43.41 7.03 2.82
C LEU A 201 -44.68 7.76 3.25
N ALA A 202 -44.67 9.10 3.18
CA ALA A 202 -45.81 9.96 3.47
C ALA A 202 -46.74 10.19 2.27
N GLY A 203 -46.36 9.76 1.06
CA GLY A 203 -47.10 10.07 -0.17
C GLY A 203 -47.07 11.55 -0.55
N VAL A 204 -46.02 12.28 -0.21
CA VAL A 204 -45.86 13.72 -0.45
C VAL A 204 -44.77 13.97 -1.49
N GLU A 205 -45.04 14.87 -2.43
CA GLU A 205 -44.04 15.26 -3.44
C GLU A 205 -42.87 16.04 -2.81
N PRO A 206 -41.60 15.63 -3.01
CA PRO A 206 -40.41 16.21 -2.37
C PRO A 206 -40.26 17.73 -2.49
N ASP A 207 -40.65 18.29 -3.63
CA ASP A 207 -40.51 19.71 -3.96
C ASP A 207 -41.68 20.59 -3.50
N THR A 208 -42.67 20.01 -2.82
CA THR A 208 -43.80 20.75 -2.27
C THR A 208 -43.33 21.80 -1.26
N LYS A 209 -43.83 23.03 -1.36
CA LYS A 209 -43.51 24.10 -0.39
C LYS A 209 -44.24 23.85 0.93
N VAL A 210 -43.53 24.01 2.05
CA VAL A 210 -44.12 23.80 3.40
C VAL A 210 -45.38 24.64 3.66
N PRO A 211 -45.47 25.93 3.22
CA PRO A 211 -46.70 26.71 3.37
C PRO A 211 -47.91 26.20 2.57
N ALA A 212 -47.69 25.33 1.58
CA ALA A 212 -48.77 24.74 0.76
C ALA A 212 -49.33 23.44 1.36
N LEU A 213 -48.75 22.92 2.45
CA LEU A 213 -49.19 21.69 3.09
C LEU A 213 -50.42 21.93 3.97
N ASP A 214 -51.47 21.13 3.78
CA ASP A 214 -52.60 21.11 4.69
C ASP A 214 -52.30 20.30 5.97
N THR A 215 -53.24 20.33 6.93
CA THR A 215 -53.08 19.65 8.22
C THR A 215 -52.95 18.14 8.08
N GLN A 216 -53.61 17.52 7.09
CA GLN A 216 -53.52 16.08 6.89
C GLN A 216 -52.15 15.68 6.33
N THR A 217 -51.67 16.39 5.31
CA THR A 217 -50.35 16.18 4.70
C THR A 217 -49.22 16.33 5.71
N LYS A 218 -49.34 17.28 6.66
CA LYS A 218 -48.38 17.41 7.76
C LYS A 218 -48.35 16.20 8.69
N LYS A 219 -49.53 15.62 9.00
CA LYS A 219 -49.63 14.38 9.79
C LYS A 219 -49.07 13.18 9.03
N ASP A 220 -49.33 13.11 7.73
CA ASP A 220 -48.81 12.03 6.87
C ASP A 220 -47.28 12.09 6.81
N LEU A 221 -46.68 13.31 6.72
CA LEU A 221 -45.23 13.51 6.84
C LEU A 221 -44.67 13.07 8.19
N ALA A 222 -45.36 13.38 9.29
CA ALA A 222 -44.95 12.89 10.61
C ALA A 222 -45.00 11.35 10.67
N GLY A 223 -46.01 10.73 10.06
CA GLY A 223 -46.11 9.28 9.92
C GLY A 223 -44.99 8.67 9.10
N GLY A 224 -44.65 9.27 7.94
CA GLY A 224 -43.52 8.85 7.11
C GLY A 224 -42.18 8.98 7.84
N PHE A 225 -42.00 10.05 8.62
CA PHE A 225 -40.82 10.24 9.47
C PHE A 225 -40.70 9.13 10.52
N ILE A 226 -41.79 8.77 11.21
CA ILE A 226 -41.79 7.69 12.21
C ILE A 226 -41.39 6.37 11.57
N GLN A 227 -42.01 6.02 10.42
CA GLN A 227 -41.67 4.78 9.71
C GLN A 227 -40.20 4.75 9.28
N PHE A 228 -39.65 5.88 8.81
CA PHE A 228 -38.23 5.99 8.50
C PHE A 228 -37.36 5.77 9.74
N ILE A 229 -37.73 6.37 10.87
CA ILE A 229 -36.98 6.23 12.14
C ILE A 229 -37.05 4.81 12.70
N GLU A 230 -38.16 4.10 12.54
CA GLU A 230 -38.27 2.68 12.89
C GLU A 230 -37.27 1.85 12.06
N LYS A 231 -37.29 1.99 10.72
CA LYS A 231 -36.29 1.35 9.85
C LYS A 231 -34.86 1.73 10.23
N PHE A 232 -34.61 2.98 10.60
CA PHE A 232 -33.31 3.47 11.03
C PHE A 232 -32.84 2.86 12.35
N LYS A 233 -33.75 2.67 13.32
CA LYS A 233 -33.46 2.04 14.62
C LYS A 233 -33.20 0.55 14.49
N ASP A 234 -33.84 -0.12 13.54
CA ASP A 234 -33.59 -1.54 13.21
C ASP A 234 -32.17 -1.77 12.63
N GLY A 235 -31.51 -0.71 12.19
CA GLY A 235 -30.15 -0.74 11.68
C GLY A 235 -30.07 -1.12 10.20
N ALA A 236 -28.86 -1.44 9.73
CA ALA A 236 -28.66 -1.86 8.36
C ALA A 236 -29.26 -3.27 8.14
N ASN A 237 -30.29 -3.37 7.30
CA ASN A 237 -31.03 -4.59 7.03
C ASN A 237 -31.16 -4.84 5.53
N ALA A 238 -30.59 -5.96 5.07
CA ALA A 238 -30.38 -6.25 3.65
C ALA A 238 -29.85 -5.02 2.88
N PRO A 239 -28.62 -4.55 3.21
CA PRO A 239 -27.97 -3.47 2.48
C PRO A 239 -27.90 -3.78 0.99
N ARG A 240 -27.98 -2.76 0.15
CA ARG A 240 -28.14 -2.97 -1.30
C ARG A 240 -27.52 -1.89 -2.15
N ILE A 241 -27.27 -2.23 -3.41
CA ILE A 241 -26.97 -1.29 -4.49
C ILE A 241 -28.18 -1.25 -5.42
N VAL A 242 -28.55 -0.04 -5.82
CA VAL A 242 -29.58 0.23 -6.84
C VAL A 242 -28.88 0.58 -8.14
N TYR A 243 -29.33 0.02 -9.26
CA TYR A 243 -28.78 0.24 -10.59
C TYR A 243 -29.75 1.03 -11.47
N ASP A 244 -29.20 1.72 -12.48
CA ASP A 244 -30.00 2.36 -13.53
C ASP A 244 -30.52 1.29 -14.51
N ASP A 245 -31.75 1.47 -15.00
CA ASP A 245 -32.41 0.58 -15.97
C ASP A 245 -32.25 1.08 -17.42
N SER A 246 -31.61 2.25 -17.62
CA SER A 246 -31.61 2.99 -18.90
C SER A 246 -30.34 2.86 -19.76
N GLU A 247 -29.27 2.21 -19.29
CA GLU A 247 -27.98 2.12 -20.01
C GLU A 247 -27.60 0.67 -20.40
N GLU A 248 -26.89 0.50 -21.54
CA GLU A 248 -26.31 -0.78 -21.99
C GLU A 248 -25.23 -1.31 -21.02
N GLU A 249 -24.69 -0.44 -20.16
CA GLU A 249 -23.81 -0.77 -19.03
C GLU A 249 -24.54 -0.47 -17.71
N GLN A 250 -24.57 -1.44 -16.80
CA GLN A 250 -25.20 -1.32 -15.48
C GLN A 250 -24.47 -0.28 -14.61
N SER A 251 -24.92 0.99 -14.65
CA SER A 251 -24.39 2.04 -13.79
C SER A 251 -25.09 2.04 -12.42
N SER A 252 -24.30 2.12 -11.35
CA SER A 252 -24.83 2.10 -9.98
C SER A 252 -25.30 3.49 -9.55
N VAL A 253 -26.53 3.59 -9.04
CA VAL A 253 -27.20 4.86 -8.71
C VAL A 253 -27.01 5.21 -7.25
N ALA A 254 -27.22 4.26 -6.35
CA ALA A 254 -27.15 4.47 -4.90
C ALA A 254 -26.75 3.19 -4.16
N PHE A 255 -26.10 3.37 -3.00
CA PHE A 255 -25.95 2.34 -1.98
C PHE A 255 -26.82 2.69 -0.77
N LEU A 256 -27.57 1.70 -0.28
CA LEU A 256 -28.56 1.91 0.78
C LEU A 256 -28.37 0.89 1.92
N PRO A 257 -28.53 1.33 3.18
CA PRO A 257 -28.42 0.45 4.35
C PRO A 257 -29.66 -0.47 4.50
N PHE A 258 -30.80 -0.07 3.95
CA PHE A 258 -32.05 -0.81 3.91
C PHE A 258 -32.89 -0.37 2.70
N LYS A 259 -34.03 -1.02 2.46
CA LYS A 259 -34.89 -0.71 1.31
C LYS A 259 -35.52 0.68 1.42
N PHE A 260 -35.31 1.50 0.40
CA PHE A 260 -36.01 2.78 0.21
C PHE A 260 -37.09 2.58 -0.85
N GLU A 261 -38.32 2.96 -0.54
CA GLU A 261 -39.45 2.87 -1.48
C GLU A 261 -39.29 3.84 -2.66
N THR A 262 -38.48 4.89 -2.50
CA THR A 262 -38.14 5.87 -3.55
C THR A 262 -37.49 5.24 -4.79
N TYR A 263 -36.87 4.06 -4.66
CA TYR A 263 -36.24 3.34 -5.78
C TYR A 263 -37.03 2.10 -6.23
N ASN A 264 -38.28 1.95 -5.80
CA ASN A 264 -39.11 0.82 -6.20
C ASN A 264 -39.21 0.69 -7.73
N GLY A 265 -38.96 -0.52 -8.23
CA GLY A 265 -39.04 -0.83 -9.65
C GLY A 265 -37.71 -0.74 -10.40
N LEU A 266 -36.64 -0.24 -9.75
CA LEU A 266 -35.28 -0.32 -10.30
C LEU A 266 -34.60 -1.65 -9.96
N PRO A 267 -33.61 -2.11 -10.74
CA PRO A 267 -32.82 -3.28 -10.40
C PRO A 267 -32.01 -3.07 -9.10
N GLU A 268 -32.04 -4.05 -8.20
CA GLU A 268 -31.37 -4.01 -6.89
C GLU A 268 -30.53 -5.28 -6.66
N GLU A 269 -29.38 -5.15 -6.00
CA GLU A 269 -28.58 -6.28 -5.49
C GLU A 269 -28.35 -6.14 -3.98
N THR A 270 -28.62 -7.21 -3.22
CA THR A 270 -28.44 -7.23 -1.76
C THR A 270 -27.11 -7.81 -1.32
N PHE A 271 -26.56 -7.28 -0.23
CA PHE A 271 -25.26 -7.67 0.33
C PHE A 271 -25.39 -8.14 1.79
N ALA A 272 -24.44 -8.97 2.22
CA ALA A 272 -24.42 -9.52 3.58
C ALA A 272 -24.05 -8.48 4.66
N SER A 273 -23.42 -7.37 4.30
CA SER A 273 -23.08 -6.28 5.23
C SER A 273 -23.08 -4.95 4.50
N PHE A 274 -23.18 -3.84 5.26
CA PHE A 274 -23.22 -2.53 4.63
C PHE A 274 -21.85 -2.14 4.10
N SER A 275 -20.75 -2.54 4.79
CA SER A 275 -19.42 -2.37 4.21
C SER A 275 -19.28 -3.07 2.87
N ARG A 276 -19.87 -4.27 2.67
CA ARG A 276 -19.78 -4.99 1.39
C ARG A 276 -20.52 -4.27 0.26
N ALA A 277 -21.69 -3.71 0.54
CA ALA A 277 -22.40 -2.89 -0.43
C ALA A 277 -21.55 -1.67 -0.84
N ILE A 278 -20.97 -0.96 0.13
CA ILE A 278 -20.11 0.21 -0.14
C ILE A 278 -18.81 -0.18 -0.88
N ASP A 279 -18.15 -1.25 -0.43
CA ASP A 279 -16.90 -1.75 -1.02
C ASP A 279 -17.12 -2.23 -2.47
N SER A 280 -18.30 -2.79 -2.78
CA SER A 280 -18.69 -3.14 -4.16
C SER A 280 -19.03 -1.91 -5.00
N PHE A 281 -19.79 -0.96 -4.45
CA PHE A 281 -20.21 0.28 -5.13
C PHE A 281 -19.01 1.11 -5.60
N PHE A 282 -18.00 1.28 -4.73
CA PHE A 282 -16.83 2.11 -5.03
C PHE A 282 -15.63 1.31 -5.57
N GLY A 283 -15.63 -0.03 -5.45
CA GLY A 283 -14.45 -0.87 -5.69
C GLY A 283 -13.91 -0.85 -7.12
N VAL A 284 -14.76 -0.60 -8.12
CA VAL A 284 -14.36 -0.48 -9.53
C VAL A 284 -13.70 0.88 -9.79
N SER A 285 -14.38 1.96 -9.37
CA SER A 285 -13.90 3.35 -9.54
C SER A 285 -12.57 3.66 -8.84
N ASP A 286 -12.31 3.03 -7.68
CA ASP A 286 -11.06 3.21 -6.94
C ASP A 286 -9.82 2.69 -7.69
N ILE A 287 -9.99 1.64 -8.48
CA ILE A 287 -8.90 1.03 -9.24
C ILE A 287 -8.58 1.95 -10.42
N GLU A 288 -9.60 2.44 -11.11
CA GLU A 288 -9.46 3.40 -12.23
C GLU A 288 -8.81 4.71 -11.77
N LEU A 289 -9.26 5.28 -10.65
CA LEU A 289 -8.66 6.48 -10.06
C LEU A 289 -7.21 6.24 -9.60
N MET A 290 -6.91 5.09 -9.01
CA MET A 290 -5.53 4.72 -8.68
C MET A 290 -4.66 4.60 -9.94
N GLU A 291 -5.20 4.07 -11.05
CA GLU A 291 -4.49 3.99 -12.31
C GLU A 291 -4.20 5.38 -12.89
N GLU A 292 -5.17 6.29 -12.84
CA GLU A 292 -4.97 7.68 -13.27
C GLU A 292 -3.91 8.41 -12.42
N GLU A 293 -3.96 8.30 -11.09
CA GLU A 293 -2.97 8.92 -10.20
C GLU A 293 -1.55 8.36 -10.42
N ILE A 294 -1.43 7.04 -10.63
CA ILE A 294 -0.15 6.41 -10.96
C ILE A 294 0.34 6.94 -12.31
N GLN A 295 -0.53 7.05 -13.32
CA GLN A 295 -0.16 7.57 -14.63
C GLN A 295 0.30 9.02 -14.57
N ASP A 296 -0.39 9.88 -13.82
CA ASP A 296 -0.02 11.29 -13.63
C ASP A 296 1.31 11.43 -12.85
N ALA A 297 1.52 10.64 -11.79
CA ALA A 297 2.78 10.63 -11.07
C ALA A 297 3.96 10.16 -11.95
N HIS A 298 3.75 9.12 -12.76
CA HIS A 298 4.73 8.65 -13.74
C HIS A 298 5.01 9.72 -14.81
N ALA A 299 3.98 10.41 -15.31
CA ALA A 299 4.13 11.49 -16.28
C ALA A 299 4.95 12.66 -15.70
N LYS A 300 4.68 13.06 -14.46
CA LYS A 300 5.43 14.13 -13.77
C LYS A 300 6.90 13.78 -13.57
N GLU A 301 7.21 12.56 -13.11
CA GLU A 301 8.60 12.14 -12.92
C GLU A 301 9.32 11.97 -14.27
N ARG A 302 8.65 11.49 -15.31
CA ARG A 302 9.18 11.46 -16.68
C ARG A 302 9.60 12.85 -17.15
N THR A 303 8.70 13.82 -17.10
CA THR A 303 8.98 15.21 -17.53
C THR A 303 10.15 15.81 -16.73
N ARG A 304 10.27 15.46 -15.44
CA ARG A 304 11.41 15.88 -14.60
C ARG A 304 12.74 15.28 -15.08
N LEU A 305 12.78 13.98 -15.37
CA LEU A 305 13.99 13.30 -15.84
C LEU A 305 14.41 13.79 -17.23
N GLU A 306 13.46 14.01 -18.14
CA GLU A 306 13.71 14.59 -19.47
C GLU A 306 14.34 15.98 -19.37
N ARG A 307 13.80 16.86 -18.51
CA ARG A 307 14.39 18.20 -18.25
C ARG A 307 15.80 18.15 -17.68
N ILE A 308 16.14 17.11 -16.90
CA ILE A 308 17.50 16.94 -16.36
C ILE A 308 18.46 16.58 -17.50
N ILE A 309 18.05 15.68 -18.40
CA ILE A 309 18.86 15.26 -19.55
C ILE A 309 19.12 16.47 -20.47
N GLU A 310 18.08 17.21 -20.84
CA GLU A 310 18.16 18.39 -21.70
C GLU A 310 19.18 19.42 -21.17
N LYS A 311 19.10 19.76 -19.87
CA LYS A 311 20.06 20.69 -19.24
C LYS A 311 21.51 20.19 -19.25
N GLN A 312 21.73 18.89 -19.12
CA GLN A 312 23.06 18.29 -19.16
C GLN A 312 23.61 18.29 -20.59
N GLU A 313 22.78 18.01 -21.60
CA GLU A 313 23.15 18.04 -23.01
C GLU A 313 23.54 19.46 -23.46
N GLU A 314 22.77 20.48 -23.08
CA GLU A 314 23.17 21.87 -23.29
C GLU A 314 24.49 22.23 -22.61
N GLY A 315 24.70 21.73 -21.39
CA GLY A 315 25.93 21.91 -20.63
C GLY A 315 27.14 21.32 -21.34
N ILE A 316 26.99 20.12 -21.90
CA ILE A 316 28.02 19.45 -22.69
C ILE A 316 28.36 20.27 -23.93
N LEU A 317 27.37 20.82 -24.65
CA LEU A 317 27.63 21.63 -25.84
C LEU A 317 28.45 22.89 -25.51
N ARG A 318 28.14 23.56 -24.38
CA ARG A 318 28.91 24.72 -23.90
C ARG A 318 30.35 24.34 -23.52
N LEU A 319 30.53 23.22 -22.83
CA LEU A 319 31.85 22.71 -22.45
C LEU A 319 32.68 22.31 -23.68
N LYS A 320 32.05 21.73 -24.70
CA LYS A 320 32.69 21.35 -25.96
C LYS A 320 33.26 22.57 -26.69
N LYS A 321 32.43 23.59 -26.93
CA LYS A 321 32.87 24.85 -27.55
C LYS A 321 34.02 25.50 -26.78
N LYS A 322 33.94 25.46 -25.43
CA LYS A 322 35.00 25.99 -24.57
C LYS A 322 36.30 25.18 -24.69
N ALA A 323 36.23 23.85 -24.71
CA ALA A 323 37.41 22.99 -24.85
C ALA A 323 38.11 23.19 -26.21
N GLU A 324 37.33 23.28 -27.30
CA GLU A 324 37.83 23.58 -28.65
C GLU A 324 38.55 24.93 -28.71
N SER A 325 37.93 25.98 -28.16
CA SER A 325 38.54 27.32 -28.10
C SER A 325 39.82 27.35 -27.26
N LEU A 326 39.87 26.64 -26.13
CA LEU A 326 41.06 26.55 -25.28
C LEU A 326 42.20 25.78 -25.94
N ARG A 327 41.89 24.71 -26.70
CA ARG A 327 42.90 24.00 -27.49
C ARG A 327 43.47 24.88 -28.58
N ALA A 328 42.61 25.52 -29.37
CA ALA A 328 43.05 26.43 -30.42
C ALA A 328 43.94 27.56 -29.84
N SER A 329 43.58 28.09 -28.66
CA SER A 329 44.42 29.06 -27.95
C SER A 329 45.79 28.49 -27.59
N GLY A 330 45.84 27.27 -27.04
CA GLY A 330 47.11 26.59 -26.70
C GLY A 330 48.00 26.30 -27.92
N GLU A 331 47.40 25.87 -29.04
CA GLU A 331 48.11 25.62 -30.30
C GLU A 331 48.71 26.90 -30.89
N VAL A 332 47.95 27.99 -30.89
CA VAL A 332 48.40 29.28 -31.42
C VAL A 332 49.49 29.90 -30.54
N ILE A 333 49.40 29.78 -29.20
CA ILE A 333 50.50 30.18 -28.31
C ILE A 333 51.77 29.41 -28.65
N TYR A 334 51.66 28.10 -28.90
CA TYR A 334 52.80 27.24 -29.19
C TYR A 334 53.43 27.57 -30.55
N THR A 335 52.63 27.78 -31.59
CA THR A 335 53.10 28.17 -32.93
C THR A 335 53.78 29.55 -32.92
N ASN A 336 53.27 30.47 -32.09
CA ASN A 336 53.80 31.84 -31.94
C ASN A 336 54.68 32.02 -30.69
N PHE A 337 55.32 30.95 -30.20
CA PHE A 337 56.01 30.92 -28.91
C PHE A 337 56.99 32.08 -28.70
N GLN A 338 57.83 32.36 -29.69
CA GLN A 338 58.85 33.40 -29.60
C GLN A 338 58.25 34.80 -29.41
N LEU A 339 57.18 35.08 -30.16
CA LEU A 339 56.46 36.36 -30.10
C LEU A 339 55.76 36.54 -28.75
N VAL A 340 55.12 35.48 -28.25
CA VAL A 340 54.45 35.48 -26.95
C VAL A 340 55.46 35.69 -25.83
N GLN A 341 56.60 35.00 -25.87
CA GLN A 341 57.65 35.16 -24.86
C GLN A 341 58.23 36.58 -24.87
N GLU A 342 58.44 37.16 -26.05
CA GLU A 342 58.90 38.56 -26.19
C GLU A 342 57.91 39.55 -25.56
N ILE A 343 56.61 39.39 -25.81
CA ILE A 343 55.54 40.22 -25.24
C ILE A 343 55.57 40.14 -23.71
N LEU A 344 55.60 38.91 -23.16
CA LEU A 344 55.59 38.66 -21.72
C LEU A 344 56.84 39.22 -21.04
N ASP A 345 58.03 38.98 -21.60
CA ASP A 345 59.29 39.48 -21.08
C ASP A 345 59.36 41.02 -21.10
N THR A 346 58.88 41.64 -22.18
CA THR A 346 58.89 43.11 -22.32
C THR A 346 58.01 43.76 -21.25
N ILE A 347 56.81 43.24 -21.03
CA ILE A 347 55.87 43.77 -20.04
C ILE A 347 56.36 43.47 -18.62
N SER A 348 56.90 42.27 -18.38
CA SER A 348 57.47 41.88 -17.08
C SER A 348 58.67 42.75 -16.70
N LYS A 349 59.61 42.98 -17.62
CA LYS A 349 60.76 43.88 -17.42
C LYS A 349 60.32 45.32 -17.17
N ALA A 350 59.33 45.82 -17.91
CA ALA A 350 58.79 47.16 -17.70
C ALA A 350 58.19 47.31 -16.28
N ARG A 351 57.45 46.30 -15.81
CA ARG A 351 56.92 46.26 -14.43
C ARG A 351 58.03 46.19 -13.38
N ALA A 352 59.06 45.37 -13.59
CA ALA A 352 60.21 45.26 -12.69
C ALA A 352 61.02 46.56 -12.59
N SER A 353 61.01 47.37 -13.66
CA SER A 353 61.67 48.68 -13.72
C SER A 353 60.88 49.80 -13.02
N GLY A 354 59.74 49.49 -12.40
CA GLY A 354 58.92 50.45 -11.66
C GLY A 354 57.91 51.24 -12.50
N LEU A 355 57.72 50.92 -13.78
CA LEU A 355 56.75 51.63 -14.63
C LEU A 355 55.30 51.34 -14.21
N SER A 356 54.48 52.39 -14.25
CA SER A 356 53.04 52.30 -14.05
C SER A 356 52.36 51.63 -15.25
N TRP A 357 51.20 51.03 -15.03
CA TRP A 357 50.42 50.41 -16.10
C TRP A 357 50.03 51.39 -17.21
N ARG A 358 49.83 52.67 -16.87
CA ARG A 358 49.53 53.73 -17.84
C ARG A 358 50.70 53.92 -18.81
N GLU A 359 51.91 54.04 -18.28
CA GLU A 359 53.13 54.20 -19.09
C GLU A 359 53.44 52.96 -19.94
N ILE A 360 53.14 51.77 -19.45
CA ILE A 360 53.28 50.52 -20.21
C ILE A 360 52.30 50.51 -21.40
N MET A 361 51.04 50.90 -21.18
CA MET A 361 50.05 51.00 -22.26
C MET A 361 50.44 52.06 -23.30
N ASP A 362 50.93 53.23 -22.86
CA ASP A 362 51.39 54.30 -23.76
C ASP A 362 52.56 53.83 -24.64
N ARG A 363 53.52 53.07 -24.08
CA ARG A 363 54.65 52.49 -24.82
C ARG A 363 54.24 51.40 -25.80
N VAL A 364 53.25 50.58 -25.46
CA VAL A 364 52.69 49.56 -26.37
C VAL A 364 52.01 50.25 -27.56
N GLU A 365 51.29 51.33 -27.34
CA GLU A 365 50.65 52.10 -28.41
C GLU A 365 51.67 52.82 -29.31
N GLU A 366 52.75 53.34 -28.74
CA GLU A 366 53.86 53.90 -29.51
C GLU A 366 54.58 52.82 -30.34
N GLY A 367 54.82 51.64 -29.76
CA GLY A 367 55.37 50.47 -30.45
C GLY A 367 54.48 49.99 -31.60
N ARG A 368 53.16 50.04 -31.42
CA ARG A 368 52.17 49.74 -32.46
C ARG A 368 52.28 50.71 -33.64
N LYS A 369 52.38 52.01 -33.38
CA LYS A 369 52.59 53.05 -34.41
C LYS A 369 53.92 52.89 -35.16
N LYS A 370 54.96 52.43 -34.47
CA LYS A 370 56.29 52.11 -35.03
C LYS A 370 56.35 50.79 -35.80
N GLY A 371 55.27 50.02 -35.82
CA GLY A 371 55.19 48.79 -36.60
C GLY A 371 55.77 47.54 -35.94
N ILE A 372 56.09 47.59 -34.65
CA ILE A 372 56.66 46.46 -33.91
C ILE A 372 55.64 45.31 -33.83
N ALA A 373 56.04 44.10 -34.24
CA ALA A 373 55.16 42.94 -34.31
C ALA A 373 54.55 42.58 -32.94
N SER A 374 55.35 42.51 -31.88
CA SER A 374 54.91 42.22 -30.51
C SER A 374 53.92 43.25 -29.97
N ALA A 375 54.09 44.55 -30.29
CA ALA A 375 53.15 45.60 -29.89
C ALA A 375 51.85 45.60 -30.72
N LYS A 376 51.90 45.19 -31.99
CA LYS A 376 50.71 45.06 -32.85
C LYS A 376 49.82 43.90 -32.43
N SER A 377 50.40 42.79 -31.98
CA SER A 377 49.65 41.61 -31.53
C SER A 377 48.93 41.83 -30.20
N ILE A 378 49.32 42.80 -29.37
CA ILE A 378 48.61 43.12 -28.13
C ILE A 378 47.34 43.89 -28.49
N GLU A 379 46.17 43.37 -28.13
CA GLU A 379 44.90 44.08 -28.30
C GLU A 379 44.52 44.87 -27.06
N ARG A 380 44.62 44.24 -25.88
CA ARG A 380 44.23 44.85 -24.61
C ARG A 380 45.05 44.30 -23.46
N ILE A 381 45.44 45.17 -22.55
CA ILE A 381 46.04 44.78 -21.26
C ILE A 381 44.97 44.95 -20.18
N ALA A 382 44.78 43.93 -19.33
CA ALA A 382 43.84 43.94 -18.21
C ALA A 382 44.61 43.79 -16.88
N PRO A 383 45.15 44.90 -16.33
CA PRO A 383 46.02 44.88 -15.16
C PRO A 383 45.39 44.27 -13.91
N SER A 384 44.10 44.52 -13.67
CA SER A 384 43.36 44.03 -12.51
C SER A 384 43.21 42.50 -12.47
N GLN A 385 43.36 41.84 -13.62
CA GLN A 385 43.28 40.38 -13.76
C GLN A 385 44.64 39.75 -14.05
N ALA A 386 45.72 40.55 -14.11
CA ALA A 386 47.05 40.11 -14.52
C ALA A 386 47.06 39.43 -15.90
N LYS A 387 46.25 39.92 -16.85
CA LYS A 387 46.10 39.33 -18.19
C LYS A 387 46.45 40.28 -19.32
N ILE A 388 47.01 39.74 -20.40
CA ILE A 388 47.17 40.41 -21.69
C ILE A 388 46.37 39.63 -22.73
N ILE A 389 45.50 40.33 -23.46
CA ILE A 389 44.77 39.78 -24.59
C ILE A 389 45.57 40.09 -25.85
N VAL A 390 46.01 39.03 -26.52
CA VAL A 390 46.76 39.11 -27.77
C VAL A 390 45.96 38.48 -28.90
N ASN A 391 46.14 39.02 -30.09
CA ASN A 391 45.66 38.43 -31.32
C ASN A 391 46.82 37.73 -32.01
N LEU A 392 46.70 36.42 -32.15
CA LEU A 392 47.68 35.56 -32.77
C LEU A 392 46.95 34.78 -33.87
N ASP A 393 47.37 34.95 -35.12
CA ASP A 393 46.77 34.29 -36.30
C ASP A 393 45.23 34.44 -36.41
N GLY A 394 44.70 35.59 -35.96
CA GLY A 394 43.25 35.87 -35.99
C GLY A 394 42.47 35.32 -34.79
N ILE A 395 43.14 34.69 -33.83
CA ILE A 395 42.54 34.16 -32.60
C ILE A 395 42.95 35.03 -31.40
N GLN A 396 41.96 35.50 -30.65
CA GLN A 396 42.17 36.20 -29.39
C GLN A 396 42.53 35.22 -28.27
N VAL A 397 43.64 35.48 -27.58
CA VAL A 397 44.17 34.62 -26.52
C VAL A 397 44.48 35.45 -25.27
N ASP A 398 44.06 34.93 -24.12
CA ASP A 398 44.39 35.46 -22.80
C ASP A 398 45.73 34.89 -22.31
N LEU A 399 46.70 35.75 -22.06
CA LEU A 399 48.00 35.41 -21.46
C LEU A 399 48.09 35.93 -20.03
N ASP A 400 48.47 35.08 -19.09
CA ASP A 400 48.83 35.45 -17.71
C ASP A 400 50.27 35.99 -17.70
N ILE A 401 50.42 37.24 -17.26
CA ILE A 401 51.70 37.96 -17.20
C ILE A 401 52.69 37.38 -16.19
N ARG A 402 52.23 36.54 -15.27
CA ARG A 402 53.05 35.92 -14.22
C ARG A 402 53.71 34.62 -14.70
N GLN A 403 53.35 34.17 -15.89
CA GLN A 403 53.76 32.89 -16.46
C GLN A 403 54.52 33.13 -17.77
N ASN A 404 55.40 32.20 -18.13
CA ASN A 404 56.05 32.22 -19.44
C ASN A 404 55.12 31.68 -20.54
N ALA A 405 55.55 31.72 -21.80
CA ALA A 405 54.74 31.24 -22.92
C ALA A 405 54.38 29.75 -22.82
N GLN A 406 55.28 28.91 -22.31
CA GLN A 406 55.07 27.47 -22.14
C GLN A 406 54.00 27.17 -21.09
N ASP A 407 54.06 27.85 -19.95
CA ASP A 407 53.10 27.71 -18.86
C ASP A 407 51.71 28.20 -19.28
N ASN A 408 51.64 29.29 -20.04
CA ASN A 408 50.37 29.79 -20.61
C ASN A 408 49.75 28.80 -21.60
N ALA A 409 50.55 28.22 -22.51
CA ALA A 409 50.07 27.17 -23.41
C ALA A 409 49.60 25.93 -22.63
N SER A 410 50.38 25.51 -21.64
CA SER A 410 50.07 24.33 -20.80
C SER A 410 48.78 24.56 -19.99
N LEU A 411 48.58 25.77 -19.46
CA LEU A 411 47.37 26.15 -18.76
C LEU A 411 46.13 26.06 -19.68
N ALA A 412 46.25 26.50 -20.94
CA ALA A 412 45.16 26.39 -21.91
C ALA A 412 44.80 24.92 -22.21
N TYR A 413 45.81 24.06 -22.43
CA TYR A 413 45.60 22.63 -22.61
C TYR A 413 45.01 21.93 -21.38
N ASP A 414 45.49 22.27 -20.18
CA ASP A 414 44.98 21.73 -18.93
C ASP A 414 43.53 22.14 -18.68
N GLN A 415 43.17 23.39 -19.00
CA GLN A 415 41.79 23.86 -18.91
C GLN A 415 40.88 23.21 -19.95
N ALA A 416 41.38 22.93 -21.16
CA ALA A 416 40.68 22.15 -22.17
C ALA A 416 40.41 20.73 -21.66
N LYS A 417 41.44 20.03 -21.18
CA LYS A 417 41.34 18.67 -20.61
C LYS A 417 40.39 18.62 -19.40
N LYS A 418 40.41 19.63 -18.53
CA LYS A 418 39.44 19.76 -17.42
C LYS A 418 38.00 19.93 -17.94
N SER A 419 37.80 20.67 -19.02
CA SER A 419 36.47 20.86 -19.62
C SER A 419 35.96 19.55 -20.24
N GLU A 420 36.83 18.76 -20.87
CA GLU A 420 36.50 17.44 -21.40
C GLU A 420 36.19 16.41 -20.32
N SER A 421 37.00 16.37 -19.24
CA SER A 421 36.73 15.50 -18.11
C SER A 421 35.35 15.79 -17.49
N LYS A 422 34.95 17.07 -17.42
CA LYS A 422 33.60 17.47 -17.01
C LYS A 422 32.52 17.00 -17.98
N MET A 423 32.79 16.99 -19.29
CA MET A 423 31.87 16.42 -20.29
C MET A 423 31.66 14.93 -20.07
N THR A 424 32.73 14.16 -19.85
CA THR A 424 32.63 12.72 -19.55
C THR A 424 31.81 12.47 -18.27
N GLY A 425 32.01 13.28 -17.23
CA GLY A 425 31.19 13.23 -16.01
C GLY A 425 29.71 13.48 -16.28
N ALA A 426 29.38 14.50 -17.09
CA ALA A 426 28.02 14.82 -17.47
C ALA A 426 27.38 13.71 -18.34
N GLN A 427 28.13 13.12 -19.27
CA GLN A 427 27.67 11.98 -20.10
C GLN A 427 27.31 10.77 -19.24
N ASN A 428 28.17 10.41 -18.28
CA ASN A 428 27.88 9.31 -17.35
C ASN A 428 26.62 9.57 -16.51
N GLN A 429 26.35 10.84 -16.16
CA GLN A 429 25.14 11.22 -15.44
C GLN A 429 23.89 11.13 -16.31
N ILE A 430 23.99 11.53 -17.60
CA ILE A 430 22.92 11.34 -18.59
C ILE A 430 22.59 9.86 -18.72
N GLU A 431 23.59 8.99 -18.88
CA GLU A 431 23.39 7.55 -19.03
C GLU A 431 22.66 6.95 -17.83
N LYS A 432 23.09 7.28 -16.60
CA LYS A 432 22.38 6.88 -15.38
C LYS A 432 20.94 7.38 -15.34
N THR A 433 20.66 8.54 -15.90
CA THR A 433 19.32 9.13 -15.94
C THR A 433 18.46 8.46 -17.02
N ARG A 434 19.05 8.07 -18.17
CA ARG A 434 18.38 7.30 -19.22
C ARG A 434 17.99 5.89 -18.76
N VAL A 435 18.87 5.19 -18.05
CA VAL A 435 18.54 3.88 -17.44
C VAL A 435 17.34 4.00 -16.51
N LYS A 436 17.28 5.04 -15.66
CA LYS A 436 16.12 5.29 -14.79
C LYS A 436 14.83 5.57 -15.59
N LEU A 437 14.95 6.27 -16.72
CA LEU A 437 13.82 6.54 -17.61
C LEU A 437 13.31 5.24 -18.24
N GLU A 438 14.20 4.37 -18.73
CA GLU A 438 13.83 3.04 -19.25
C GLU A 438 13.21 2.14 -18.18
N GLU A 439 13.73 2.15 -16.96
CA GLU A 439 13.12 1.42 -15.83
C GLU A 439 11.69 1.92 -15.57
N LEU A 440 11.49 3.24 -15.57
CA LEU A 440 10.17 3.86 -15.41
C LEU A 440 9.19 3.44 -16.53
N GLU A 441 9.67 3.32 -17.77
CA GLU A 441 8.88 2.85 -18.91
C GLU A 441 8.57 1.35 -18.87
N LYS A 442 9.53 0.51 -18.47
CA LYS A 442 9.31 -0.94 -18.29
C LYS A 442 8.27 -1.22 -17.20
N THR A 443 8.24 -0.39 -16.16
CA THR A 443 7.23 -0.45 -15.09
C THR A 443 5.81 -0.19 -15.63
N LYS A 444 5.67 0.54 -16.75
CA LYS A 444 4.38 0.78 -17.44
C LYS A 444 3.91 -0.43 -18.26
N ILE A 445 4.82 -1.33 -18.62
CA ILE A 445 4.61 -2.44 -19.57
C ILE A 445 4.47 -3.80 -18.85
N GLU A 446 4.93 -3.93 -17.59
CA GLU A 446 4.53 -5.08 -16.77
C GLU A 446 3.02 -5.01 -16.46
N PRO A 447 2.27 -6.10 -16.70
CA PRO A 447 1.06 -6.01 -17.50
C PRO A 447 -0.17 -5.46 -16.77
N ARG A 448 -0.79 -4.49 -17.46
CA ARG A 448 -2.19 -4.03 -17.39
C ARG A 448 -3.24 -5.16 -17.44
N ASP A 449 -2.84 -6.39 -17.78
CA ASP A 449 -3.72 -7.57 -17.85
C ASP A 449 -3.72 -8.46 -16.57
N LYS A 450 -2.94 -8.12 -15.53
CA LYS A 450 -2.85 -8.94 -14.30
C LYS A 450 -3.53 -8.38 -13.06
N ILE A 451 -4.09 -7.18 -13.14
CA ILE A 451 -5.04 -6.69 -12.12
C ILE A 451 -6.44 -7.04 -12.63
N THR A 452 -6.63 -8.30 -13.02
CA THR A 452 -7.94 -8.86 -13.33
C THR A 452 -8.71 -9.01 -12.03
N ARG A 453 -9.65 -8.10 -11.83
CA ARG A 453 -10.73 -8.13 -10.84
C ARG A 453 -10.25 -8.11 -9.38
N PRO A 454 -11.07 -7.55 -8.48
CA PRO A 454 -10.73 -7.51 -7.08
C PRO A 454 -10.61 -8.91 -6.48
N VAL A 455 -9.40 -9.28 -6.08
CA VAL A 455 -9.16 -10.51 -5.31
C VAL A 455 -9.63 -10.25 -3.89
N ARG A 456 -10.88 -10.62 -3.60
CA ARG A 456 -11.45 -10.62 -2.26
C ARG A 456 -10.57 -11.48 -1.34
N VAL A 457 -10.40 -11.06 -0.09
CA VAL A 457 -9.56 -11.80 0.87
C VAL A 457 -10.46 -12.59 1.81
N ARG A 458 -10.51 -13.90 1.59
CA ARG A 458 -11.23 -14.85 2.44
C ARG A 458 -10.80 -14.76 3.91
N LYS A 459 -11.76 -14.81 4.83
CA LYS A 459 -11.51 -15.04 6.26
C LYS A 459 -10.92 -16.45 6.44
N LYS A 460 -9.64 -16.52 6.83
CA LYS A 460 -8.95 -17.80 7.08
C LYS A 460 -9.47 -18.44 8.36
N ARG A 461 -9.71 -19.75 8.34
CA ARG A 461 -10.09 -20.55 9.51
C ARG A 461 -8.92 -20.58 10.50
N TRP A 462 -9.21 -20.78 11.79
CA TRP A 462 -8.20 -20.64 12.85
C TRP A 462 -6.99 -21.56 12.69
N TYR A 463 -7.18 -22.73 12.06
CA TYR A 463 -6.14 -23.74 11.84
C TYR A 463 -5.27 -23.45 10.61
N GLU A 464 -5.67 -22.56 9.69
CA GLU A 464 -4.91 -22.22 8.48
C GLU A 464 -3.62 -21.46 8.75
N LYS A 465 -3.44 -20.98 10.00
CA LYS A 465 -2.16 -20.45 10.48
C LYS A 465 -1.10 -21.56 10.63
N PHE A 466 -1.50 -22.82 10.70
CA PHE A 466 -0.65 -24.01 10.75
C PHE A 466 -0.60 -24.70 9.39
N ARG A 467 0.18 -25.77 9.28
CA ARG A 467 0.01 -26.75 8.20
C ARG A 467 -1.20 -27.60 8.56
N TRP A 468 -2.05 -27.94 7.61
CA TRP A 468 -3.25 -28.72 7.93
C TRP A 468 -3.73 -29.50 6.71
N PHE A 469 -4.48 -30.56 6.99
CA PHE A 469 -5.32 -31.27 6.04
C PHE A 469 -6.46 -31.95 6.81
N ILE A 470 -7.47 -32.44 6.08
CA ILE A 470 -8.50 -33.34 6.62
C ILE A 470 -8.14 -34.75 6.18
N SER A 471 -8.06 -35.70 7.10
CA SER A 471 -7.79 -37.10 6.79
C SER A 471 -8.90 -37.71 5.93
N SER A 472 -8.62 -38.83 5.29
CA SER A 472 -9.63 -39.57 4.52
C SER A 472 -10.83 -40.03 5.38
N GLU A 473 -10.66 -40.12 6.70
CA GLU A 473 -11.71 -40.45 7.67
C GLU A 473 -12.36 -39.20 8.31
N GLY A 474 -12.04 -38.00 7.82
CA GLY A 474 -12.69 -36.74 8.24
C GLY A 474 -12.05 -36.01 9.43
N PHE A 475 -10.91 -36.48 9.95
CA PHE A 475 -10.25 -35.85 11.09
C PHE A 475 -9.41 -34.65 10.67
N LEU A 476 -9.48 -33.55 11.44
CA LEU A 476 -8.59 -32.41 11.23
C LEU A 476 -7.20 -32.72 11.76
N VAL A 477 -6.21 -32.73 10.86
CA VAL A 477 -4.80 -32.94 11.21
C VAL A 477 -4.04 -31.62 11.05
N ILE A 478 -3.33 -31.21 12.09
CA ILE A 478 -2.65 -29.92 12.16
C ILE A 478 -1.18 -30.12 12.49
N GLY A 479 -0.27 -29.44 11.77
CA GLY A 479 1.17 -29.45 12.03
C GLY A 479 1.76 -28.05 12.16
N GLY A 480 2.66 -27.84 13.12
CA GLY A 480 3.37 -26.57 13.21
C GLY A 480 4.26 -26.30 11.99
N ARG A 481 4.58 -25.02 11.75
CA ARG A 481 5.38 -24.56 10.61
C ARG A 481 6.84 -24.29 10.98
N ASP A 482 7.07 -23.99 12.25
CA ASP A 482 8.33 -23.64 12.87
C ASP A 482 8.29 -23.99 14.37
N ALA A 483 9.41 -23.81 15.08
CA ALA A 483 9.49 -24.13 16.51
C ALA A 483 8.45 -23.38 17.38
N LYS A 484 8.16 -22.11 17.05
CA LYS A 484 7.20 -21.29 17.82
C LYS A 484 5.77 -21.77 17.62
N THR A 485 5.41 -22.11 16.39
CA THR A 485 4.08 -22.62 16.04
C THR A 485 3.88 -24.06 16.52
N ASN A 486 4.93 -24.89 16.53
CA ASN A 486 4.92 -26.21 17.17
C ASN A 486 4.58 -26.08 18.66
N GLU A 487 5.31 -25.23 19.40
CA GLU A 487 5.06 -25.01 20.82
C GLU A 487 3.65 -24.46 21.07
N ARG A 488 3.19 -23.50 20.26
CA ARG A 488 1.83 -22.95 20.37
C ARG A 488 0.76 -24.00 20.10
N LEU A 489 0.94 -24.84 19.08
CA LEU A 489 0.00 -25.91 18.75
C LEU A 489 -0.13 -26.86 19.94
N ALA A 490 0.99 -27.37 20.43
CA ALA A 490 0.98 -28.40 21.46
C ALA A 490 0.59 -27.86 22.86
N LYS A 491 0.93 -26.60 23.20
CA LYS A 491 0.54 -26.03 24.51
C LYS A 491 -0.86 -25.42 24.57
N ARG A 492 -1.41 -24.95 23.44
CA ARG A 492 -2.66 -24.15 23.46
C ARG A 492 -3.82 -24.76 22.67
N GLN A 493 -3.59 -25.75 21.82
CA GLN A 493 -4.61 -26.27 20.90
C GLN A 493 -4.77 -27.79 20.99
N MET A 494 -3.81 -28.49 21.60
CA MET A 494 -3.90 -29.91 21.91
C MET A 494 -4.79 -30.11 23.15
N GLU A 495 -5.77 -30.98 23.02
CA GLU A 495 -6.71 -31.39 24.06
C GLU A 495 -6.37 -32.81 24.55
N PRO A 496 -6.86 -33.25 25.72
CA PRO A 496 -6.50 -34.55 26.30
C PRO A 496 -6.78 -35.77 25.41
N ASP A 497 -7.84 -35.71 24.60
CA ASP A 497 -8.30 -36.82 23.75
C ASP A 497 -7.67 -36.82 22.34
N ASP A 498 -6.89 -35.79 22.00
CA ASP A 498 -6.20 -35.71 20.72
C ASP A 498 -5.10 -36.77 20.57
N VAL A 499 -4.51 -36.89 19.38
CA VAL A 499 -3.31 -37.73 19.18
C VAL A 499 -2.12 -36.87 18.75
N PHE A 500 -0.98 -37.03 19.42
CA PHE A 500 0.27 -36.33 19.09
C PHE A 500 1.19 -37.22 18.25
N LEU A 501 1.72 -36.69 17.15
CA LEU A 501 2.64 -37.37 16.24
C LEU A 501 3.90 -36.55 15.98
N HIS A 502 5.01 -37.26 15.77
CA HIS A 502 6.29 -36.68 15.39
C HIS A 502 7.09 -37.67 14.54
N ALA A 503 7.88 -37.17 13.58
CA ALA A 503 8.81 -38.02 12.84
C ALA A 503 10.06 -38.31 13.67
N SER A 504 10.71 -39.45 13.47
CA SER A 504 12.00 -39.78 14.13
C SER A 504 13.19 -38.98 13.56
N LEU A 505 12.92 -37.87 12.87
CA LEU A 505 13.88 -37.04 12.16
C LEU A 505 13.85 -35.61 12.69
N HIS A 506 15.00 -34.93 12.60
CA HIS A 506 15.09 -33.53 12.99
C HIS A 506 14.27 -32.62 12.08
N GLY A 507 13.79 -31.50 12.64
CA GLY A 507 13.01 -30.50 11.91
C GLY A 507 11.59 -30.95 11.54
N ALA A 508 11.12 -32.07 12.08
CA ALA A 508 9.74 -32.51 11.90
C ALA A 508 8.77 -31.56 12.64
N PRO A 509 7.57 -31.33 12.09
CA PRO A 509 6.53 -30.59 12.78
C PRO A 509 5.98 -31.41 13.95
N TYR A 510 5.47 -30.71 14.95
CA TYR A 510 4.55 -31.30 15.92
C TYR A 510 3.22 -31.45 15.21
N VAL A 511 2.72 -32.67 15.10
CA VAL A 511 1.46 -32.97 14.43
C VAL A 511 0.44 -33.40 15.47
N VAL A 512 -0.76 -32.82 15.41
CA VAL A 512 -1.88 -33.15 16.29
C VAL A 512 -3.07 -33.54 15.42
N VAL A 513 -3.63 -34.72 15.68
CA VAL A 513 -4.93 -35.13 15.14
C VAL A 513 -6.00 -34.70 16.13
N LYS A 514 -6.91 -33.85 15.69
CA LYS A 514 -8.02 -33.35 16.51
C LYS A 514 -9.11 -34.42 16.61
N VAL A 515 -9.39 -34.87 17.83
CA VAL A 515 -10.39 -35.91 18.12
C VAL A 515 -11.62 -35.25 18.75
N HIS A 516 -12.80 -35.61 18.27
CA HIS A 516 -14.07 -35.07 18.81
C HIS A 516 -14.88 -36.17 19.48
N ASP A 517 -15.35 -37.16 18.72
CA ASP A 517 -16.27 -38.17 19.23
C ASP A 517 -15.63 -39.56 19.40
N SER A 518 -14.80 -39.98 18.44
CA SER A 518 -14.24 -41.34 18.38
C SER A 518 -12.76 -41.31 18.01
N PRO A 519 -11.96 -42.29 18.49
CA PRO A 519 -10.53 -42.35 18.20
C PRO A 519 -10.27 -42.52 16.70
N PRO A 520 -9.17 -41.93 16.17
CA PRO A 520 -8.85 -42.02 14.76
C PRO A 520 -8.48 -43.46 14.36
N GLY A 521 -8.89 -43.85 13.15
CA GLY A 521 -8.52 -45.15 12.56
C GLY A 521 -7.04 -45.24 12.20
N GLU A 522 -6.59 -46.45 11.85
CA GLU A 522 -5.21 -46.70 11.44
C GLU A 522 -4.83 -45.86 10.19
N GLN A 523 -5.81 -45.59 9.33
CA GLN A 523 -5.59 -44.79 8.12
C GLN A 523 -5.28 -43.33 8.46
N THR A 524 -6.05 -42.68 9.34
CA THR A 524 -5.74 -41.32 9.81
C THR A 524 -4.37 -41.24 10.49
N LEU A 525 -3.99 -42.26 11.28
CA LEU A 525 -2.67 -42.30 11.92
C LEU A 525 -1.53 -42.43 10.90
N LYS A 526 -1.69 -43.27 9.87
CA LYS A 526 -0.73 -43.40 8.76
C LYS A 526 -0.61 -42.10 7.97
N GLU A 527 -1.71 -41.44 7.69
CA GLU A 527 -1.75 -40.14 7.01
C GLU A 527 -1.06 -39.05 7.83
N ALA A 528 -1.38 -38.94 9.11
CA ALA A 528 -0.73 -37.99 10.00
C ALA A 528 0.78 -38.27 10.15
N ALA A 529 1.19 -39.54 10.18
CA ALA A 529 2.60 -39.93 10.16
C ALA A 529 3.29 -39.52 8.85
N GLN A 530 2.66 -39.77 7.70
CA GLN A 530 3.17 -39.33 6.39
C GLN A 530 3.33 -37.84 6.32
N PHE A 531 2.39 -37.09 6.86
CA PHE A 531 2.48 -35.65 6.98
C PHE A 531 3.68 -35.22 7.84
N ALA A 532 3.87 -35.82 9.03
CA ALA A 532 4.99 -35.51 9.90
C ALA A 532 6.35 -35.78 9.25
N VAL A 533 6.52 -36.92 8.56
CA VAL A 533 7.77 -37.27 7.87
C VAL A 533 8.00 -36.35 6.66
N THR A 534 6.97 -36.12 5.84
CA THR A 534 7.07 -35.31 4.62
C THR A 534 7.46 -33.86 4.89
N PHE A 535 7.00 -33.29 6.01
CA PHE A 535 7.36 -31.92 6.39
C PHE A 535 8.61 -31.83 7.28
N SER A 536 9.36 -32.93 7.46
CA SER A 536 10.64 -32.96 8.17
C SER A 536 11.84 -32.74 7.25
N ARG A 537 13.06 -32.87 7.80
CA ARG A 537 14.28 -32.89 6.98
C ARG A 537 14.34 -34.02 5.95
N ALA A 538 13.53 -35.07 6.08
CA ALA A 538 13.44 -36.15 5.08
C ALA A 538 13.26 -35.62 3.65
N TRP A 539 12.48 -34.55 3.49
CA TRP A 539 12.23 -33.92 2.20
C TRP A 539 13.46 -33.21 1.64
N GLN A 540 14.17 -32.46 2.48
CA GLN A 540 15.37 -31.72 2.09
C GLN A 540 16.53 -32.65 1.76
N ASP A 541 16.63 -33.74 2.52
CA ASP A 541 17.66 -34.76 2.36
C ASP A 541 17.34 -35.73 1.21
N GLY A 542 16.19 -35.58 0.54
CA GLY A 542 15.79 -36.39 -0.60
C GLY A 542 15.47 -37.85 -0.26
N LEU A 543 15.13 -38.14 1.00
CA LEU A 543 14.77 -39.49 1.45
C LEU A 543 13.43 -39.91 0.84
N SER A 544 13.29 -41.19 0.50
CA SER A 544 12.05 -41.76 -0.03
C SER A 544 11.09 -42.26 1.06
N LYS A 545 11.63 -42.59 2.24
CA LYS A 545 10.88 -43.08 3.40
C LYS A 545 11.48 -42.55 4.70
N GLY A 546 10.67 -42.51 5.75
CA GLY A 546 11.10 -42.23 7.12
C GLY A 546 10.19 -42.91 8.13
N ASP A 547 10.56 -42.82 9.41
CA ASP A 547 9.78 -43.38 10.50
C ASP A 547 9.12 -42.25 11.30
N ALA A 548 7.93 -42.51 11.81
CA ALA A 548 7.23 -41.64 12.73
C ALA A 548 6.71 -42.45 13.93
N TYR A 549 6.28 -41.74 14.95
CA TYR A 549 5.60 -42.33 16.08
C TYR A 549 4.48 -41.43 16.57
N TRP A 550 3.52 -42.02 17.27
CA TRP A 550 2.45 -41.32 17.93
C TRP A 550 2.36 -41.71 19.41
N VAL A 551 1.85 -40.78 20.22
CA VAL A 551 1.62 -40.90 21.67
C VAL A 551 0.36 -40.14 22.06
N ASN A 552 -0.17 -40.44 23.24
CA ASN A 552 -1.25 -39.67 23.83
C ASN A 552 -0.74 -38.32 24.38
N PRO A 553 -1.57 -37.27 24.44
CA PRO A 553 -1.22 -35.94 24.95
C PRO A 553 -0.62 -35.95 26.36
N GLU A 554 -1.11 -36.83 27.23
CA GLU A 554 -0.60 -37.03 28.61
C GLU A 554 0.88 -37.47 28.66
N GLN A 555 1.38 -38.07 27.59
CA GLN A 555 2.77 -38.53 27.47
C GLN A 555 3.72 -37.40 27.05
N VAL A 556 3.21 -36.22 26.72
CA VAL A 556 3.95 -35.10 26.14
C VAL A 556 4.21 -34.03 27.21
N SER A 557 5.47 -33.79 27.53
CA SER A 557 5.88 -32.78 28.53
C SER A 557 6.82 -31.74 27.94
N PHE A 558 6.56 -30.48 28.28
CA PHE A 558 7.38 -29.33 27.90
C PHE A 558 8.32 -28.87 29.01
N SER A 559 8.36 -29.60 30.12
CA SER A 559 9.27 -29.34 31.24
C SER A 559 10.47 -30.27 31.18
N PRO A 560 11.69 -29.77 31.37
CA PRO A 560 12.86 -30.63 31.52
C PRO A 560 12.72 -31.53 32.76
N PRO A 561 13.34 -32.72 32.77
CA PRO A 561 13.59 -33.46 34.00
C PRO A 561 14.42 -32.62 34.98
N SER A 562 14.27 -32.90 36.28
CA SER A 562 15.00 -32.19 37.33
C SER A 562 16.51 -32.19 37.08
N GLY A 563 17.09 -31.01 36.86
CA GLY A 563 18.53 -30.82 36.67
C GLY A 563 19.00 -30.75 35.21
N GLU A 564 18.11 -30.91 34.22
CA GLU A 564 18.45 -30.84 32.80
C GLU A 564 17.93 -29.55 32.12
N TYR A 565 18.52 -29.20 30.98
CA TYR A 565 18.06 -28.10 30.13
C TYR A 565 17.37 -28.64 28.88
N LEU A 566 16.13 -28.21 28.62
CA LEU A 566 15.39 -28.55 27.40
C LEU A 566 15.54 -27.41 26.37
N PRO A 567 16.15 -27.65 25.20
CA PRO A 567 16.25 -26.64 24.16
C PRO A 567 14.87 -26.15 23.69
N ALA A 568 14.81 -24.89 23.26
CA ALA A 568 13.57 -24.31 22.71
C ALA A 568 13.06 -25.12 21.50
N GLY A 569 11.83 -25.65 21.61
CA GLY A 569 11.22 -26.50 20.59
C GLY A 569 11.54 -28.00 20.71
N ALA A 570 12.17 -28.44 21.80
CA ALA A 570 12.24 -29.84 22.19
C ALA A 570 11.09 -30.20 23.15
N VAL A 571 10.71 -31.48 23.17
CA VAL A 571 9.63 -32.01 24.01
C VAL A 571 10.07 -33.34 24.61
N MET A 572 9.74 -33.56 25.87
CA MET A 572 9.98 -34.82 26.56
C MET A 572 8.78 -35.73 26.36
N LEU A 573 9.05 -36.99 26.02
CA LEU A 573 8.02 -38.00 25.82
C LEU A 573 8.20 -39.10 26.85
N TYR A 574 7.14 -39.41 27.59
CA TYR A 574 7.11 -40.43 28.62
C TYR A 574 6.29 -41.65 28.19
N GLY A 575 6.65 -42.84 28.66
CA GLY A 575 5.95 -44.09 28.32
C GLY A 575 6.29 -44.63 26.92
N THR A 576 5.42 -45.49 26.41
CA THR A 576 5.64 -46.24 25.16
C THR A 576 5.26 -45.40 23.94
N LYS A 577 6.11 -45.43 22.91
CA LYS A 577 5.86 -44.80 21.61
C LYS A 577 5.29 -45.83 20.63
N ASN A 578 4.24 -45.46 19.91
CA ASN A 578 3.66 -46.30 18.87
C ASN A 578 4.29 -45.94 17.52
N TYR A 579 5.20 -46.79 17.03
CA TYR A 579 5.96 -46.53 15.80
C TYR A 579 5.20 -46.91 14.54
N ILE A 580 5.24 -46.03 13.55
CA ILE A 580 4.82 -46.26 12.17
C ILE A 580 6.08 -46.17 11.31
N ARG A 581 6.52 -47.32 10.78
CA ARG A 581 7.79 -47.43 10.06
C ARG A 581 7.60 -47.36 8.55
N SER A 582 8.67 -46.99 7.84
CA SER A 582 8.72 -47.01 6.37
C SER A 582 7.63 -46.15 5.71
N VAL A 583 7.32 -45.01 6.33
CA VAL A 583 6.34 -44.03 5.87
C VAL A 583 6.89 -43.30 4.64
N PRO A 584 6.17 -43.24 3.52
CA PRO A 584 6.65 -42.62 2.29
C PRO A 584 6.81 -41.09 2.43
N VAL A 585 7.82 -40.54 1.76
CA VAL A 585 8.06 -39.09 1.67
C VAL A 585 7.51 -38.59 0.34
N GLU A 586 6.21 -38.34 0.32
CA GLU A 586 5.51 -37.75 -0.82
C GLU A 586 4.30 -36.97 -0.34
N LEU A 587 3.88 -36.01 -1.15
CA LEU A 587 2.83 -35.05 -0.86
C LEU A 587 1.88 -34.97 -2.04
N ALA A 588 0.60 -34.72 -1.82
CA ALA A 588 -0.29 -34.19 -2.84
C ALA A 588 -0.62 -32.74 -2.52
N VAL A 589 -0.72 -31.90 -3.55
CA VAL A 589 -1.19 -30.52 -3.46
C VAL A 589 -2.48 -30.40 -4.26
N GLY A 590 -3.56 -30.03 -3.59
CA GLY A 590 -4.88 -29.86 -4.18
C GLY A 590 -5.43 -28.46 -4.00
N VAL A 591 -6.61 -28.22 -4.57
CA VAL A 591 -7.36 -26.97 -4.42
C VAL A 591 -8.82 -27.23 -4.10
N ILE A 592 -9.27 -26.71 -2.97
CA ILE A 592 -10.69 -26.69 -2.62
C ILE A 592 -11.30 -25.45 -3.27
N LEU A 593 -12.30 -25.65 -4.12
CA LEU A 593 -13.04 -24.57 -4.77
C LEU A 593 -14.24 -24.19 -3.91
N GLU A 594 -14.23 -22.98 -3.37
CA GLU A 594 -15.38 -22.29 -2.78
C GLU A 594 -15.91 -21.26 -3.80
N ASP A 595 -17.13 -20.75 -3.63
CA ASP A 595 -17.84 -19.93 -4.66
C ASP A 595 -16.99 -18.81 -5.29
N GLU A 596 -16.16 -18.14 -4.47
CA GLU A 596 -15.29 -17.04 -4.91
C GLU A 596 -13.78 -17.33 -4.76
N PHE A 597 -13.38 -18.50 -4.26
CA PHE A 597 -11.99 -18.76 -3.85
C PHE A 597 -11.48 -20.14 -4.23
N ALA A 598 -10.20 -20.23 -4.58
CA ALA A 598 -9.46 -21.49 -4.62
C ALA A 598 -8.47 -21.56 -3.46
N ILE A 599 -8.63 -22.56 -2.59
CA ILE A 599 -7.82 -22.71 -1.37
C ILE A 599 -6.79 -23.82 -1.61
N PRO A 600 -5.49 -23.51 -1.65
CA PRO A 600 -4.47 -24.53 -1.78
C PRO A 600 -4.41 -25.35 -0.49
N VAL A 601 -4.44 -26.67 -0.63
CA VAL A 601 -4.29 -27.64 0.45
C VAL A 601 -3.20 -28.64 0.11
N SER A 602 -2.56 -29.20 1.13
CA SER A 602 -1.54 -30.23 0.92
C SER A 602 -1.51 -31.22 2.05
N GLY A 603 -1.21 -32.47 1.74
CA GLY A 603 -1.13 -33.53 2.71
C GLY A 603 -0.73 -34.84 2.08
N PRO A 604 -0.89 -35.95 2.81
CA PRO A 604 -0.73 -37.30 2.28
C PRO A 604 -1.60 -37.49 1.03
N PRO A 605 -1.09 -38.15 -0.03
CA PRO A 605 -1.87 -38.34 -1.27
C PRO A 605 -3.23 -39.00 -1.05
N SER A 606 -3.34 -39.98 -0.15
CA SER A 606 -4.61 -40.65 0.16
C SER A 606 -5.66 -39.75 0.80
N ALA A 607 -5.23 -38.73 1.56
CA ALA A 607 -6.15 -37.78 2.18
C ALA A 607 -6.60 -36.71 1.19
N ILE A 608 -5.64 -36.17 0.41
CA ILE A 608 -5.93 -35.08 -0.53
C ILE A 608 -6.78 -35.54 -1.71
N SER A 609 -6.63 -36.79 -2.16
CA SER A 609 -7.49 -37.33 -3.22
C SER A 609 -8.96 -37.43 -2.81
N VAL A 610 -9.27 -37.59 -1.52
CA VAL A 610 -10.64 -37.56 -0.98
C VAL A 610 -11.12 -36.12 -0.78
N LEU A 611 -10.23 -35.24 -0.31
CA LEU A 611 -10.57 -33.84 -0.01
C LEU A 611 -10.73 -32.95 -1.25
N SER A 612 -10.03 -33.27 -2.35
CA SER A 612 -9.92 -32.41 -3.51
C SER A 612 -9.83 -33.23 -4.81
N GLU A 613 -10.84 -33.11 -5.66
CA GLU A 613 -10.83 -33.69 -7.01
C GLU A 613 -9.62 -33.21 -7.83
N TYR A 614 -9.25 -31.94 -7.68
CA TYR A 614 -8.14 -31.32 -8.41
C TYR A 614 -6.86 -31.33 -7.58
N HIS A 615 -5.96 -32.28 -7.85
CA HIS A 615 -4.71 -32.40 -7.10
C HIS A 615 -3.54 -32.89 -7.96
N VAL A 616 -2.32 -32.61 -7.51
CA VAL A 616 -1.07 -33.05 -8.13
C VAL A 616 -0.17 -33.74 -7.09
N GLY A 617 0.42 -34.87 -7.46
CA GLY A 617 1.46 -35.51 -6.66
C GLY A 617 2.78 -34.75 -6.73
N VAL A 618 3.50 -34.68 -5.60
CA VAL A 618 4.78 -33.98 -5.47
C VAL A 618 5.74 -34.83 -4.65
N VAL A 619 6.98 -34.94 -5.11
CA VAL A 619 8.06 -35.67 -4.44
C VAL A 619 9.30 -34.79 -4.27
N PRO A 620 10.24 -35.15 -3.36
CA PRO A 620 11.52 -34.47 -3.23
C PRO A 620 12.30 -34.38 -4.55
N GLY A 621 13.09 -33.31 -4.73
CA GLY A 621 13.88 -33.09 -5.94
C GLY A 621 14.69 -31.79 -5.92
N GLU A 622 15.63 -31.66 -6.86
CA GLU A 622 16.66 -30.59 -6.89
C GLU A 622 16.18 -29.23 -7.44
N GLY A 623 14.89 -29.10 -7.80
CA GLY A 623 14.33 -27.88 -8.39
C GLY A 623 14.13 -26.73 -7.39
N LYS A 624 14.26 -25.47 -7.84
CA LYS A 624 13.93 -24.31 -6.99
C LYS A 624 12.44 -24.32 -6.61
N LYS A 625 12.14 -24.14 -5.31
CA LYS A 625 10.77 -24.12 -4.76
C LYS A 625 9.82 -23.16 -5.49
N GLY A 626 10.30 -21.97 -5.88
CA GLY A 626 9.50 -21.01 -6.65
C GLY A 626 9.10 -21.52 -8.05
N GLN A 627 9.95 -22.30 -8.71
CA GLN A 627 9.62 -22.91 -10.00
C GLN A 627 8.61 -24.05 -9.81
N LEU A 628 8.77 -24.86 -8.76
CA LEU A 628 7.80 -25.90 -8.40
C LEU A 628 6.40 -25.32 -8.19
N VAL A 629 6.28 -24.18 -7.50
CA VAL A 629 4.98 -23.50 -7.30
C VAL A 629 4.34 -23.09 -8.63
N LYS A 630 5.11 -22.54 -9.57
CA LYS A 630 4.60 -22.20 -10.91
C LYS A 630 4.11 -23.45 -11.65
N ASN A 631 4.87 -24.53 -11.59
CA ASN A 631 4.51 -25.79 -12.24
C ASN A 631 3.23 -26.38 -11.64
N ILE A 632 3.10 -26.36 -10.30
CA ILE A 632 1.90 -26.84 -9.59
C ILE A 632 0.69 -25.99 -9.97
N SER A 633 0.81 -24.65 -9.94
CA SER A 633 -0.27 -23.74 -10.33
C SER A 633 -0.74 -24.01 -11.76
N ASN A 634 0.19 -24.17 -12.70
CA ASN A 634 -0.14 -24.48 -14.09
C ASN A 634 -0.81 -25.86 -14.25
N ALA A 635 -0.36 -26.87 -13.52
CA ALA A 635 -0.97 -28.20 -13.56
C ALA A 635 -2.39 -28.17 -12.99
N LEU A 636 -2.60 -27.51 -11.85
CA LEU A 636 -3.92 -27.37 -11.24
C LEU A 636 -4.91 -26.61 -12.15
N LYS A 637 -4.46 -25.59 -12.88
CA LYS A 637 -5.27 -24.90 -13.91
C LYS A 637 -5.78 -25.85 -14.99
N GLY A 638 -4.96 -26.83 -15.38
CA GLY A 638 -5.35 -27.82 -16.38
C GLY A 638 -6.38 -28.82 -15.86
N PHE A 639 -6.48 -29.00 -14.54
CA PHE A 639 -7.40 -29.95 -13.91
C PHE A 639 -8.75 -29.33 -13.52
N VAL A 640 -8.79 -28.03 -13.21
CA VAL A 640 -10.05 -27.35 -12.88
C VAL A 640 -10.87 -27.01 -14.14
N PRO A 641 -12.21 -26.91 -14.04
CA PRO A 641 -13.06 -26.42 -15.13
C PRO A 641 -12.59 -25.06 -15.67
N LYS A 642 -12.72 -24.83 -16.98
CA LYS A 642 -12.25 -23.60 -17.64
C LYS A 642 -12.79 -22.33 -16.99
N GLU A 643 -14.06 -22.33 -16.59
CA GLU A 643 -14.74 -21.22 -15.91
C GLU A 643 -14.09 -20.86 -14.56
N LYS A 644 -13.52 -21.86 -13.87
CA LYS A 644 -12.88 -21.71 -12.55
C LYS A 644 -11.35 -21.57 -12.64
N SER A 645 -10.77 -21.65 -13.83
CA SER A 645 -9.31 -21.52 -14.04
C SER A 645 -8.75 -20.19 -13.52
N GLN A 646 -9.54 -19.11 -13.61
CA GLN A 646 -9.18 -17.78 -13.09
C GLN A 646 -8.99 -17.77 -11.57
N LEU A 647 -9.73 -18.61 -10.81
CA LEU A 647 -9.57 -18.70 -9.36
C LEU A 647 -8.18 -19.23 -8.97
N ILE A 648 -7.57 -20.06 -9.80
CA ILE A 648 -6.20 -20.58 -9.58
C ILE A 648 -5.15 -19.49 -9.78
N ASP A 649 -5.38 -18.57 -10.74
CA ASP A 649 -4.54 -17.39 -10.95
C ASP A 649 -4.57 -16.42 -9.77
N GLN A 650 -5.69 -16.35 -9.06
CA GLN A 650 -5.86 -15.50 -7.89
C GLN A 650 -5.16 -16.04 -6.64
N ILE A 651 -4.71 -17.30 -6.62
CA ILE A 651 -3.99 -17.87 -5.47
C ILE A 651 -2.63 -17.18 -5.34
N PRO A 652 -2.35 -16.47 -4.23
CA PRO A 652 -1.04 -15.86 -4.04
C PRO A 652 0.06 -16.93 -4.04
N GLN A 653 1.17 -16.67 -4.74
CA GLN A 653 2.31 -17.60 -4.77
C GLN A 653 2.82 -17.95 -3.37
N GLU A 654 2.73 -17.02 -2.42
CA GLU A 654 3.06 -17.27 -1.01
C GLU A 654 2.18 -18.34 -0.37
N ASP A 655 0.90 -18.38 -0.69
CA ASP A 655 -0.03 -19.36 -0.11
C ASP A 655 0.21 -20.76 -0.70
N LEU A 656 0.56 -20.88 -2.00
CA LEU A 656 1.06 -22.14 -2.57
C LEU A 656 2.45 -22.55 -2.00
N MET A 657 3.36 -21.60 -1.79
CA MET A 657 4.65 -21.89 -1.14
C MET A 657 4.48 -22.40 0.29
N ARG A 658 3.45 -21.92 0.99
CA ARG A 658 3.16 -22.27 2.38
C ARG A 658 2.69 -23.70 2.54
N VAL A 659 1.97 -24.26 1.58
CA VAL A 659 1.53 -25.67 1.63
C VAL A 659 2.66 -26.64 1.31
N LEU A 660 3.78 -26.18 0.74
CA LEU A 660 4.92 -27.04 0.42
C LEU A 660 5.94 -27.19 1.58
N PRO A 661 6.62 -28.35 1.70
CA PRO A 661 7.76 -28.56 2.58
C PRO A 661 8.91 -27.60 2.32
N ALA A 662 9.86 -27.53 3.26
CA ALA A 662 11.09 -26.79 3.02
C ALA A 662 11.98 -27.57 2.04
N GLY A 663 12.61 -26.88 1.08
CA GLY A 663 13.40 -27.52 0.02
C GLY A 663 12.73 -27.50 -1.37
N GLY A 664 13.42 -28.09 -2.33
CA GLY A 664 12.96 -28.26 -3.71
C GLY A 664 12.04 -29.45 -3.89
N GLY A 665 11.49 -29.63 -5.08
CA GLY A 665 10.65 -30.79 -5.39
C GLY A 665 10.30 -30.85 -6.88
N LYS A 666 9.66 -31.95 -7.27
CA LYS A 666 9.15 -32.15 -8.63
C LYS A 666 7.74 -32.73 -8.59
N ILE A 667 6.94 -32.39 -9.60
CA ILE A 667 5.62 -33.00 -9.79
C ILE A 667 5.83 -34.47 -10.16
N LYS A 668 5.11 -35.35 -9.47
CA LYS A 668 5.06 -36.78 -9.79
C LYS A 668 4.26 -36.93 -11.09
N PRO A 669 4.77 -37.62 -12.12
CA PRO A 669 3.99 -37.92 -13.31
C PRO A 669 2.69 -38.64 -12.89
N PRO A 670 1.58 -38.43 -13.62
CA PRO A 670 0.30 -39.06 -13.33
C PRO A 670 0.38 -40.58 -13.31
#